data_AF-A0A3A9FMM7-F1
#
_entry.id   AF-A0A3A9FMM7-F1
#
_cell.length_a   1.000
_cell.length_b   1.000
_cell.length_c   1.000
_cell.angle_alpha   90.00
_cell.angle_beta   90.00
_cell.angle_gamma   90.00
#
_symmetry.space_group_name_H-M   'P 1'
#
loop_
_entity.id
_entity.type
_entity.pdbx_description
1 polymer ?
#
loop_
_entity_poly.entity_id
_entity_poly.type
_entity_poly.pdbx_seq_one_letter_code
_entity_poly.pdbx_strand_id
1 'polypeptide(L)'
;MIVASKQPHRLGIYFFYDAQGIVDRYIDYFLEDYKKCFDKIVIVCNGRLSEEGHCVFKKYTDHIIVRENKGMDVWAYKNAFEYVGWAELETYDEVTITNYTSMGPVYPFIEMYKEMAQKDLDFWGITKHFKYKEDIFGKISYGYIPEHIQSYYMVFRQSLVKSAEFQSYWKHMPEIRSYADSIANFEAVFTKKFADEGFKWDVYVNVDDLEMQAMHPVLTYPVELIKNRKCPIFKRRSFFQDYNVVLDATLGQEGIALYHYLKEYQLYDVDMIWENLLRTCHQEDLAKNLHLNYILACDPVDEVRMRMRFSKKKIALFMHIYFIDLLNGSFEYASAMPEFADLYITTDSEKKKQQIMNRFEGFPCGKFEVRVVPNRGRDVSALMIGLKDVIPNYELVCFYHDKKAGQVSPGSVGESFAYKCSENVLHNRAYVYRILEKFDSEPRLGLLSPPEPNHGVYFSVLGAEWCFNYEVTKAVADKLKITVPMSPDKAPVAPLGSIFWFRTNAMRLLHEYPWKYEDFPEEPLPLDRTISHGIERVRPYVVQQAGYYPAFVMATPYAEIEFTNLRQYIKNYNNALAENCLLAGSQREDLIRLKATLKGKRVKLGVVPWYMKLNNKLQRLLSEKTYSALLRVKRKILGPRDLK
;
A
#
# COMPACT_ATOMS: atom_id res chain seq x y z
N MET A 1 11.74 18.54 -35.14
CA MET A 1 10.80 18.83 -36.25
C MET A 1 9.41 19.19 -35.71
N ILE A 2 8.85 20.35 -36.08
CA ILE A 2 7.43 20.68 -35.81
C ILE A 2 6.53 19.74 -36.63
N VAL A 3 5.43 19.25 -36.06
CA VAL A 3 4.47 18.41 -36.80
C VAL A 3 3.59 19.32 -37.66
N ALA A 4 3.93 19.44 -38.94
CA ALA A 4 3.32 20.41 -39.85
C ALA A 4 1.93 20.02 -40.38
N SER A 5 1.52 18.74 -40.24
CA SER A 5 0.22 18.26 -40.72
C SER A 5 -0.93 18.72 -39.83
N LYS A 6 -2.05 19.14 -40.44
CA LYS A 6 -3.32 19.42 -39.73
C LYS A 6 -3.94 18.16 -39.10
N GLN A 7 -3.60 16.98 -39.63
CA GLN A 7 -3.97 15.67 -39.10
C GLN A 7 -2.73 14.76 -39.19
N PRO A 8 -1.94 14.66 -38.11
CA PRO A 8 -0.71 13.87 -38.11
C PRO A 8 -1.03 12.38 -38.17
N HIS A 9 -0.30 11.64 -39.00
CA HIS A 9 -0.42 10.19 -39.11
C HIS A 9 0.38 9.53 -37.99
N ARG A 10 -0.28 8.86 -37.04
CA ARG A 10 0.34 8.37 -35.80
C ARG A 10 0.12 6.88 -35.55
N LEU A 11 1.17 6.24 -35.05
CA LEU A 11 1.16 4.87 -34.53
C LEU A 11 1.28 4.87 -33.01
N GLY A 12 0.36 4.16 -32.33
CA GLY A 12 0.43 3.89 -30.90
C GLY A 12 0.82 2.44 -30.61
N ILE A 13 1.83 2.23 -29.77
CA ILE A 13 2.23 0.91 -29.27
C ILE A 13 1.94 0.86 -27.78
N TYR A 14 1.04 -0.04 -27.38
CA TYR A 14 0.61 -0.21 -25.99
C TYR A 14 1.12 -1.53 -25.43
N PHE A 15 1.96 -1.46 -24.40
CA PHE A 15 2.44 -2.63 -23.66
C PHE A 15 1.53 -2.97 -22.47
N PHE A 16 1.10 -4.23 -22.40
CA PHE A 16 0.25 -4.75 -21.35
C PHE A 16 0.85 -6.00 -20.68
N TYR A 17 0.73 -6.08 -19.37
CA TYR A 17 0.99 -7.28 -18.59
C TYR A 17 0.03 -7.36 -17.40
N ASP A 18 -0.58 -8.52 -17.23
CA ASP A 18 -1.30 -8.91 -16.03
C ASP A 18 -1.07 -10.41 -15.78
N ALA A 19 -0.82 -10.80 -14.53
CA ALA A 19 -0.49 -12.19 -14.19
C ALA A 19 -1.63 -13.18 -14.52
N GLN A 20 -2.88 -12.69 -14.51
CA GLN A 20 -4.10 -13.45 -14.81
C GLN A 20 -4.62 -13.15 -16.23
N GLY A 21 -3.97 -12.23 -16.96
CA GLY A 21 -4.39 -11.78 -18.29
C GLY A 21 -5.66 -10.92 -18.28
N ILE A 22 -6.04 -10.35 -17.14
CA ILE A 22 -7.27 -9.56 -16.99
C ILE A 22 -6.99 -8.11 -17.37
N VAL A 23 -7.75 -7.61 -18.35
CA VAL A 23 -7.74 -6.19 -18.74
C VAL A 23 -8.75 -5.45 -17.87
N ASP A 24 -8.26 -4.83 -16.78
CA ASP A 24 -9.12 -4.08 -15.85
C ASP A 24 -9.72 -2.83 -16.52
N ARG A 25 -10.81 -2.32 -15.93
CA ARG A 25 -11.60 -1.19 -16.46
C ARG A 25 -10.78 0.08 -16.74
N TYR A 26 -9.75 0.36 -15.95
CA TYR A 26 -8.89 1.53 -16.20
C TYR A 26 -8.13 1.46 -17.52
N ILE A 27 -7.85 0.25 -18.01
CA ILE A 27 -7.17 0.06 -19.31
C ILE A 27 -8.13 0.36 -20.45
N ASP A 28 -9.38 -0.12 -20.36
CA ASP A 28 -10.44 0.19 -21.33
C ASP A 28 -10.66 1.71 -21.40
N TYR A 29 -10.80 2.36 -20.23
CA TYR A 29 -10.92 3.81 -20.09
C TYR A 29 -9.72 4.58 -20.69
N PHE A 30 -8.49 4.12 -20.41
CA PHE A 30 -7.28 4.72 -20.96
C PHE A 30 -7.26 4.62 -22.49
N LEU A 31 -7.56 3.43 -23.04
CA LEU A 31 -7.49 3.15 -24.47
C LEU A 31 -8.59 3.87 -25.28
N GLU A 32 -9.76 4.10 -24.67
CA GLU A 32 -10.85 4.85 -25.28
C GLU A 32 -10.45 6.28 -25.65
N ASP A 33 -9.73 6.97 -24.77
CA ASP A 33 -9.19 8.29 -25.08
C ASP A 33 -7.91 8.24 -25.91
N TYR A 34 -7.02 7.27 -25.62
CA TYR A 34 -5.78 7.07 -26.36
C TYR A 34 -6.02 6.91 -27.86
N LYS A 35 -7.02 6.09 -28.26
CA LYS A 35 -7.35 5.84 -29.68
C LYS A 35 -7.68 7.10 -30.48
N LYS A 36 -8.15 8.17 -29.83
CA LYS A 36 -8.45 9.44 -30.51
C LYS A 36 -7.21 10.13 -31.09
N CYS A 37 -6.02 9.71 -30.67
CA CYS A 37 -4.75 10.30 -31.10
C CYS A 37 -4.06 9.52 -32.24
N PHE A 38 -4.51 8.30 -32.58
CA PHE A 38 -3.78 7.38 -33.46
C PHE A 38 -4.63 6.81 -34.58
N ASP A 39 -4.00 6.63 -35.74
CA ASP A 39 -4.60 5.96 -36.89
C ASP A 39 -4.47 4.43 -36.78
N LYS A 40 -3.37 3.97 -36.16
CA LYS A 40 -3.10 2.56 -35.89
C LYS A 40 -2.63 2.37 -34.46
N ILE A 41 -3.10 1.31 -33.81
CA ILE A 41 -2.63 0.88 -32.49
C ILE A 41 -2.12 -0.56 -32.60
N VAL A 42 -0.99 -0.86 -31.99
CA VAL A 42 -0.48 -2.21 -31.78
C VAL A 42 -0.45 -2.48 -30.28
N ILE A 43 -1.10 -3.55 -29.84
CA ILE A 43 -1.13 -3.94 -28.42
C ILE A 43 -0.23 -5.17 -28.25
N VAL A 44 0.74 -5.08 -27.35
CA VAL A 44 1.64 -6.19 -27.02
C VAL A 44 1.38 -6.66 -25.60
N CYS A 45 0.94 -7.90 -25.46
CA CYS A 45 0.64 -8.56 -24.20
C CYS A 45 1.74 -9.55 -23.85
N ASN A 46 2.45 -9.31 -22.75
CA ASN A 46 3.37 -10.29 -22.20
C ASN A 46 2.60 -11.28 -21.30
N GLY A 47 2.85 -12.58 -21.46
CA GLY A 47 2.25 -13.62 -20.64
C GLY A 47 0.91 -14.09 -21.19
N ARG A 48 -0.16 -13.85 -20.43
CA ARG A 48 -1.51 -14.35 -20.73
C ARG A 48 -2.44 -13.18 -21.05
N LEU A 49 -3.48 -13.46 -21.81
CA LEU A 49 -4.59 -12.57 -22.08
C LEU A 49 -5.88 -13.39 -21.96
N SER A 50 -6.81 -12.97 -21.12
CA SER A 50 -8.11 -13.66 -20.99
C SER A 50 -8.97 -13.42 -22.23
N GLU A 51 -10.01 -14.23 -22.42
CA GLU A 51 -10.94 -14.06 -23.55
C GLU A 51 -11.64 -12.70 -23.47
N GLU A 52 -12.09 -12.29 -22.29
CA GLU A 52 -12.69 -10.99 -22.05
C GLU A 52 -11.71 -9.85 -22.31
N GLY A 53 -10.45 -10.01 -21.86
CA GLY A 53 -9.38 -9.06 -22.12
C GLY A 53 -9.09 -8.89 -23.62
N HIS A 54 -9.10 -10.00 -24.36
CA HIS A 54 -8.96 -9.98 -25.82
C HIS A 54 -10.15 -9.26 -26.48
N CYS A 55 -11.38 -9.49 -26.02
CA CYS A 55 -12.56 -8.77 -26.48
C CYS A 55 -12.47 -7.25 -26.21
N VAL A 56 -11.93 -6.83 -25.07
CA VAL A 56 -11.69 -5.41 -24.77
C VAL A 56 -10.70 -4.81 -25.78
N PHE A 57 -9.55 -5.44 -25.98
CA PHE A 57 -8.54 -4.94 -26.91
C PHE A 57 -9.01 -4.90 -28.38
N LYS A 58 -9.84 -5.85 -28.80
CA LYS A 58 -10.43 -5.87 -30.15
C LYS A 58 -11.32 -4.67 -30.47
N LYS A 59 -11.83 -3.93 -29.47
CA LYS A 59 -12.52 -2.65 -29.69
C LYS A 59 -11.59 -1.58 -30.31
N TYR A 60 -10.29 -1.69 -30.02
CA TYR A 60 -9.31 -0.66 -30.33
C TYR A 60 -8.44 -1.01 -31.53
N THR A 61 -8.09 -2.28 -31.72
CA THR A 61 -7.24 -2.72 -32.83
C THR A 61 -7.39 -4.21 -33.12
N ASP A 62 -7.10 -4.59 -34.37
CA ASP A 62 -6.90 -5.97 -34.77
C ASP A 62 -5.47 -6.47 -34.54
N HIS A 63 -4.52 -5.57 -34.28
CA HIS A 63 -3.09 -5.86 -34.10
C HIS A 63 -2.75 -6.15 -32.64
N ILE A 64 -3.09 -7.35 -32.18
CA ILE A 64 -2.83 -7.82 -30.81
C ILE A 64 -1.77 -8.91 -30.85
N ILE A 65 -0.65 -8.70 -30.16
CA ILE A 65 0.46 -9.64 -30.08
C ILE A 65 0.51 -10.21 -28.67
N VAL A 66 0.29 -11.52 -28.52
CA VAL A 66 0.48 -12.23 -27.24
C VAL A 66 1.77 -13.02 -27.31
N ARG A 67 2.64 -12.84 -26.32
CA ARG A 67 3.99 -13.42 -26.30
C ARG A 67 4.42 -13.84 -24.91
N GLU A 68 5.50 -14.62 -24.81
CA GLU A 68 6.09 -14.98 -23.51
C GLU A 68 6.46 -13.73 -22.69
N ASN A 69 6.26 -13.79 -21.38
CA ASN A 69 6.66 -12.73 -20.45
C ASN A 69 8.18 -12.73 -20.22
N LYS A 70 8.93 -12.33 -21.25
CA LYS A 70 10.39 -12.20 -21.26
C LYS A 70 10.80 -10.86 -21.88
N GLY A 71 11.85 -10.25 -21.33
CA GLY A 71 12.39 -8.99 -21.84
C GLY A 71 11.64 -7.72 -21.40
N MET A 72 10.70 -7.85 -20.45
CA MET A 72 9.90 -6.76 -19.90
C MET A 72 9.21 -5.90 -20.99
N ASP A 73 9.00 -4.62 -20.71
CA ASP A 73 8.43 -3.64 -21.62
C ASP A 73 9.33 -3.35 -22.82
N VAL A 74 10.64 -3.25 -22.61
CA VAL A 74 11.62 -2.95 -23.67
C VAL A 74 11.51 -3.94 -24.83
N TRP A 75 11.47 -5.24 -24.56
CA TRP A 75 11.33 -6.22 -25.64
C TRP A 75 9.94 -6.21 -26.23
N ALA A 76 8.89 -5.86 -25.46
CA ALA A 76 7.55 -5.71 -26.01
C ALA A 76 7.53 -4.62 -27.09
N TYR A 77 8.17 -3.47 -26.83
CA TYR A 77 8.35 -2.42 -27.83
C TYR A 77 9.20 -2.87 -29.02
N LYS A 78 10.33 -3.54 -28.77
CA LYS A 78 11.17 -4.11 -29.84
C LYS A 78 10.36 -5.02 -30.77
N ASN A 79 9.56 -5.91 -30.20
CA ASN A 79 8.74 -6.85 -30.96
C ASN A 79 7.63 -6.13 -31.75
N ALA A 80 7.04 -5.07 -31.20
CA ALA A 80 6.11 -4.22 -31.95
C ALA A 80 6.79 -3.54 -33.15
N PHE A 81 8.02 -3.02 -32.98
CA PHE A 81 8.77 -2.43 -34.09
C PHE A 81 9.10 -3.46 -35.18
N GLU A 82 9.47 -4.69 -34.79
CA GLU A 82 9.72 -5.78 -35.73
C GLU A 82 8.44 -6.23 -36.46
N TYR A 83 7.31 -6.27 -35.77
CA TYR A 83 6.01 -6.62 -36.34
C TYR A 83 5.52 -5.60 -37.37
N VAL A 84 5.64 -4.31 -37.05
CA VAL A 84 5.24 -3.22 -37.96
C VAL A 84 6.25 -3.09 -39.11
N GLY A 85 7.54 -3.25 -38.81
CA GLY A 85 8.63 -3.14 -39.78
C GLY A 85 9.06 -1.70 -40.04
N TRP A 86 10.38 -1.50 -40.24
CA TRP A 86 10.97 -0.16 -40.40
C TRP A 86 10.37 0.63 -41.57
N ALA A 87 10.10 -0.03 -42.71
CA ALA A 87 9.51 0.63 -43.86
C ALA A 87 8.13 1.26 -43.57
N GLU A 88 7.29 0.61 -42.74
CA GLU A 88 6.01 1.18 -42.32
C GLU A 88 6.21 2.23 -41.21
N LEU A 89 7.09 1.98 -40.24
CA LEU A 89 7.39 2.90 -39.14
C LEU A 89 7.84 4.29 -39.65
N GLU A 90 8.63 4.32 -40.71
CA GLU A 90 9.12 5.57 -41.33
C GLU A 90 8.02 6.40 -42.00
N THR A 91 6.82 5.84 -42.22
CA THR A 91 5.68 6.55 -42.83
C THR A 91 4.85 7.35 -41.83
N TYR A 92 4.99 7.06 -40.53
CA TYR A 92 4.29 7.80 -39.48
C TYR A 92 5.01 9.12 -39.16
N ASP A 93 4.25 10.15 -38.83
CA ASP A 93 4.78 11.41 -38.33
C ASP A 93 5.30 11.22 -36.89
N GLU A 94 4.57 10.44 -36.09
CA GLU A 94 4.89 10.11 -34.69
C GLU A 94 4.60 8.64 -34.39
N VAL A 95 5.55 7.98 -33.73
CA VAL A 95 5.41 6.62 -33.17
C VAL A 95 5.50 6.71 -31.65
N THR A 96 4.44 6.31 -30.96
CA THR A 96 4.34 6.38 -29.49
C THR A 96 4.47 5.01 -28.87
N ILE A 97 5.26 4.89 -27.81
CA ILE A 97 5.26 3.74 -26.91
C ILE A 97 4.69 4.14 -25.56
N THR A 98 3.84 3.30 -24.99
CA THR A 98 3.33 3.47 -23.63
C THR A 98 3.01 2.13 -22.98
N ASN A 99 2.91 2.10 -21.65
CA ASN A 99 2.60 0.89 -20.91
C ASN A 99 1.46 1.08 -19.90
N TYR A 100 0.94 -0.06 -19.45
CA TYR A 100 -0.14 -0.15 -18.46
C TYR A 100 0.18 0.38 -17.06
N THR A 101 1.39 0.90 -16.80
CA THR A 101 1.79 1.33 -15.44
C THR A 101 1.30 2.73 -15.05
N SER A 102 0.57 3.39 -15.95
CA SER A 102 -0.06 4.69 -15.74
C SER A 102 -1.59 4.55 -15.77
N MET A 103 -2.26 5.36 -14.97
CA MET A 103 -3.72 5.51 -14.93
C MET A 103 -4.10 6.91 -15.42
N GLY A 104 -5.32 7.03 -15.94
CA GLY A 104 -5.82 8.21 -16.61
C GLY A 104 -6.54 7.83 -17.91
N PRO A 105 -6.83 8.78 -18.80
CA PRO A 105 -6.47 10.18 -18.65
C PRO A 105 -7.32 10.93 -17.61
N VAL A 106 -6.71 11.91 -16.93
CA VAL A 106 -7.41 12.98 -16.19
C VAL A 106 -7.71 14.16 -17.13
N TYR A 107 -6.85 14.39 -18.11
CA TYR A 107 -7.06 15.34 -19.20
C TYR A 107 -6.88 14.63 -20.54
N PRO A 108 -7.67 14.95 -21.58
CA PRO A 108 -7.61 14.25 -22.86
C PRO A 108 -6.21 14.26 -23.48
N PHE A 109 -5.74 13.11 -23.95
CA PHE A 109 -4.41 12.99 -24.57
C PHE A 109 -4.26 13.91 -25.80
N ILE A 110 -5.36 14.19 -26.49
CA ILE A 110 -5.34 15.04 -27.68
C ILE A 110 -4.87 16.47 -27.38
N GLU A 111 -5.08 16.98 -26.16
CA GLU A 111 -4.58 18.30 -25.74
C GLU A 111 -3.06 18.30 -25.66
N MET A 112 -2.48 17.27 -25.03
CA MET A 112 -1.04 17.06 -24.96
C MET A 112 -0.40 16.95 -26.35
N TYR A 113 -0.99 16.17 -27.27
CA TYR A 113 -0.49 16.05 -28.63
C TYR A 113 -0.56 17.39 -29.41
N LYS A 114 -1.62 18.18 -29.22
CA LYS A 114 -1.77 19.49 -29.87
C LYS A 114 -0.71 20.50 -29.41
N GLU A 115 -0.37 20.49 -28.12
CA GLU A 115 0.67 21.36 -27.59
C GLU A 115 2.06 20.93 -28.09
N MET A 116 2.37 19.63 -27.96
CA MET A 116 3.69 19.12 -28.34
C MET A 116 3.96 19.21 -29.84
N ALA A 117 2.92 19.11 -30.69
CA ALA A 117 3.02 19.28 -32.13
C ALA A 117 3.68 20.62 -32.55
N GLN A 118 3.56 21.66 -31.73
CA GLN A 118 4.10 23.00 -32.00
C GLN A 118 5.59 23.14 -31.67
N LYS A 119 6.18 22.20 -30.91
CA LYS A 119 7.59 22.24 -30.51
C LYS A 119 8.48 21.60 -31.58
N ASP A 120 9.66 22.15 -31.81
CA ASP A 120 10.65 21.58 -32.74
C ASP A 120 11.51 20.49 -32.08
N LEU A 121 10.97 19.27 -31.98
CA LEU A 121 11.58 18.13 -31.27
C LEU A 121 11.73 16.91 -32.18
N ASP A 122 12.63 15.99 -31.84
CA ASP A 122 12.79 14.68 -32.49
C ASP A 122 12.17 13.56 -31.66
N PHE A 123 12.09 13.73 -30.34
CA PHE A 123 11.32 12.85 -29.45
C PHE A 123 10.88 13.59 -28.19
N TRP A 124 9.84 13.09 -27.52
CA TRP A 124 9.32 13.70 -26.29
C TRP A 124 8.60 12.69 -25.40
N GLY A 125 8.24 13.07 -24.19
CA GLY A 125 7.37 12.27 -23.29
C GLY A 125 6.58 13.13 -22.31
N ILE A 126 5.90 12.50 -21.34
CA ILE A 126 5.02 13.26 -20.42
C ILE A 126 5.82 13.99 -19.34
N THR A 127 6.68 13.27 -18.62
CA THR A 127 7.56 13.80 -17.58
C THR A 127 8.98 13.27 -17.73
N LYS A 128 9.90 13.83 -16.94
CA LYS A 128 11.29 13.38 -16.85
C LYS A 128 11.68 13.04 -15.41
N HIS A 129 12.75 12.25 -15.31
CA HIS A 129 13.51 12.02 -14.10
C HIS A 129 14.77 12.89 -14.14
N PHE A 130 15.10 13.55 -13.02
CA PHE A 130 16.27 14.42 -12.94
C PHE A 130 17.57 13.64 -12.79
N LYS A 131 18.68 14.27 -13.15
CA LYS A 131 20.01 13.65 -13.00
C LYS A 131 20.27 13.26 -11.54
N TYR A 132 20.69 12.02 -11.33
CA TYR A 132 21.16 11.55 -10.03
C TYR A 132 22.63 11.15 -10.11
N LYS A 133 23.42 11.57 -9.12
CA LYS A 133 24.89 11.55 -9.19
C LYS A 133 25.50 10.15 -9.13
N GLU A 134 24.77 9.17 -8.65
CA GLU A 134 25.27 7.81 -8.44
C GLU A 134 24.47 6.80 -9.27
N ASP A 135 25.14 5.77 -9.77
CA ASP A 135 24.48 4.61 -10.35
C ASP A 135 24.13 3.60 -9.25
N ILE A 136 22.90 3.67 -8.76
CA ILE A 136 22.38 2.75 -7.74
C ILE A 136 22.20 1.30 -8.24
N PHE A 137 22.25 1.08 -9.56
CA PHE A 137 22.10 -0.24 -10.18
C PHE A 137 23.45 -0.87 -10.54
N GLY A 138 24.52 -0.08 -10.64
CA GLY A 138 25.87 -0.50 -11.00
C GLY A 138 25.99 -1.06 -12.42
N LYS A 139 25.09 -0.68 -13.31
CA LYS A 139 24.94 -1.20 -14.68
C LYS A 139 24.79 -0.11 -15.74
N ILE A 140 24.61 1.15 -15.34
CA ILE A 140 24.38 2.26 -16.27
C ILE A 140 25.69 2.65 -16.94
N SER A 141 25.69 2.68 -18.26
CA SER A 141 26.90 2.95 -19.08
C SER A 141 27.58 4.29 -18.77
N TYR A 142 26.83 5.29 -18.29
CA TYR A 142 27.35 6.60 -17.92
C TYR A 142 27.96 6.67 -16.51
N GLY A 143 27.79 5.64 -15.68
CA GLY A 143 28.26 5.62 -14.28
C GLY A 143 27.44 6.47 -13.31
N TYR A 144 26.34 7.06 -13.77
CA TYR A 144 25.34 7.80 -13.00
C TYR A 144 24.00 7.73 -13.73
N ILE A 145 22.89 8.13 -13.09
CA ILE A 145 21.58 8.23 -13.76
C ILE A 145 21.48 9.63 -14.40
N PRO A 146 21.50 9.76 -15.75
CA PRO A 146 21.34 11.07 -16.37
C PRO A 146 19.89 11.54 -16.29
N GLU A 147 19.67 12.81 -16.60
CA GLU A 147 18.31 13.29 -16.83
C GLU A 147 17.72 12.59 -18.05
N HIS A 148 16.47 12.13 -17.93
CA HIS A 148 15.83 11.36 -19.00
C HIS A 148 14.30 11.45 -18.96
N ILE A 149 13.68 11.36 -20.13
CA ILE A 149 12.24 11.13 -20.29
C ILE A 149 11.88 9.77 -19.70
N GLN A 150 10.75 9.70 -19.01
CA GLN A 150 10.31 8.45 -18.39
C GLN A 150 9.70 7.48 -19.42
N SER A 151 10.10 6.21 -19.33
CA SER A 151 9.81 5.13 -20.29
C SER A 151 8.34 4.72 -20.41
N TYR A 152 7.48 5.17 -19.50
CA TYR A 152 6.06 4.80 -19.50
C TYR A 152 5.24 5.51 -20.60
N TYR A 153 5.78 6.59 -21.19
CA TYR A 153 5.16 7.28 -22.32
C TYR A 153 6.23 8.08 -23.10
N MET A 154 6.58 7.60 -24.29
CA MET A 154 7.54 8.27 -25.17
C MET A 154 7.01 8.33 -26.59
N VAL A 155 7.26 9.45 -27.27
CA VAL A 155 6.85 9.73 -28.64
C VAL A 155 8.09 10.02 -29.46
N PHE A 156 8.27 9.26 -30.54
CA PHE A 156 9.39 9.39 -31.47
C PHE A 156 8.86 9.98 -32.77
N ARG A 157 9.46 11.07 -33.23
CA ARG A 157 9.09 11.66 -34.52
C ARG A 157 9.85 11.01 -35.65
N GLN A 158 9.32 11.20 -36.85
CA GLN A 158 9.86 10.64 -38.07
C GLN A 158 11.37 10.92 -38.24
N SER A 159 11.87 12.08 -37.81
CA SER A 159 13.30 12.43 -37.86
C SER A 159 14.18 11.45 -37.07
N LEU A 160 13.73 10.99 -35.91
CA LEU A 160 14.42 9.99 -35.11
C LEU A 160 14.16 8.58 -35.65
N VAL A 161 12.92 8.25 -36.02
CA VAL A 161 12.56 6.89 -36.48
C VAL A 161 13.31 6.49 -37.76
N LYS A 162 13.56 7.44 -38.67
CA LYS A 162 14.34 7.24 -39.90
C LYS A 162 15.85 7.16 -39.68
N SER A 163 16.35 7.47 -38.49
CA SER A 163 17.79 7.51 -38.25
C SER A 163 18.39 6.10 -38.12
N ALA A 164 19.60 5.92 -38.65
CA ALA A 164 20.29 4.64 -38.56
C ALA A 164 20.62 4.30 -37.09
N GLU A 165 20.84 5.32 -36.27
CA GLU A 165 21.12 5.24 -34.84
C GLU A 165 19.94 4.63 -34.09
N PHE A 166 18.71 5.10 -34.35
CA PHE A 166 17.49 4.59 -33.70
C PHE A 166 17.19 3.15 -34.12
N GLN A 167 17.26 2.85 -35.41
CA GLN A 167 17.01 1.50 -35.93
C GLN A 167 18.05 0.50 -35.39
N SER A 168 19.33 0.89 -35.36
CA SER A 168 20.41 0.07 -34.82
C SER A 168 20.25 -0.16 -33.32
N TYR A 169 19.82 0.86 -32.56
CA TYR A 169 19.59 0.75 -31.12
C TYR A 169 18.57 -0.36 -30.78
N TRP A 170 17.43 -0.38 -31.47
CA TRP A 170 16.40 -1.41 -31.24
C TRP A 170 16.79 -2.78 -31.80
N LYS A 171 17.49 -2.82 -32.94
CA LYS A 171 17.98 -4.07 -33.55
C LYS A 171 18.98 -4.80 -32.64
N HIS A 172 19.85 -4.06 -31.95
CA HIS A 172 20.89 -4.61 -31.09
C HIS A 172 20.56 -4.53 -29.60
N MET A 173 19.31 -4.23 -29.23
CA MET A 173 18.87 -4.18 -27.84
C MET A 173 19.10 -5.54 -27.16
N PRO A 174 19.91 -5.60 -26.08
CA PRO A 174 20.20 -6.86 -25.40
C PRO A 174 18.96 -7.44 -24.73
N GLU A 175 19.03 -8.71 -24.34
CA GLU A 175 18.00 -9.33 -23.53
C GLU A 175 17.88 -8.65 -22.16
N ILE A 176 16.66 -8.20 -21.84
CA ILE A 176 16.35 -7.58 -20.56
C ILE A 176 15.91 -8.65 -19.55
N ARG A 177 16.75 -8.94 -18.57
CA ARG A 177 16.53 -10.03 -17.60
C ARG A 177 16.02 -9.55 -16.24
N SER A 178 16.10 -8.25 -15.98
CA SER A 178 15.70 -7.65 -14.70
C SER A 178 15.23 -6.21 -14.86
N TYR A 179 14.55 -5.69 -13.84
CA TYR A 179 14.17 -4.28 -13.76
C TYR A 179 15.38 -3.35 -13.87
N ALA A 180 16.49 -3.72 -13.22
CA ALA A 180 17.76 -2.98 -13.32
C ALA A 180 18.30 -2.98 -14.75
N ASP A 181 18.14 -4.07 -15.51
CA ASP A 181 18.56 -4.10 -16.93
C ASP A 181 17.67 -3.21 -17.80
N SER A 182 16.36 -3.16 -17.55
CA SER A 182 15.43 -2.26 -18.26
C SER A 182 15.85 -0.81 -18.06
N ILE A 183 16.13 -0.41 -16.82
CA ILE A 183 16.61 0.94 -16.50
C ILE A 183 17.96 1.22 -17.18
N ALA A 184 18.92 0.32 -17.02
CA ALA A 184 20.30 0.55 -17.44
C ALA A 184 20.50 0.53 -18.96
N ASN A 185 19.67 -0.21 -19.71
CA ASN A 185 19.80 -0.30 -21.16
C ASN A 185 18.81 0.62 -21.90
N PHE A 186 17.68 0.98 -21.27
CA PHE A 186 16.63 1.78 -21.89
C PHE A 186 16.32 3.06 -21.12
N GLU A 187 15.56 2.97 -20.02
CA GLU A 187 14.94 4.16 -19.37
C GLU A 187 15.95 5.26 -19.05
N ALA A 188 17.03 4.94 -18.33
CA ALA A 188 18.00 5.93 -17.90
C ALA A 188 18.96 6.36 -19.03
N VAL A 189 19.16 5.56 -20.08
CA VAL A 189 20.22 5.80 -21.09
C VAL A 189 19.68 6.44 -22.35
N PHE A 190 18.45 6.10 -22.76
CA PHE A 190 17.88 6.45 -24.06
C PHE A 190 17.97 7.95 -24.36
N THR A 191 17.44 8.78 -23.46
CA THR A 191 17.34 10.24 -23.69
C THR A 191 18.73 10.86 -23.85
N LYS A 192 19.66 10.51 -22.95
CA LYS A 192 21.03 11.04 -23.03
C LYS A 192 21.77 10.59 -24.28
N LYS A 193 21.63 9.32 -24.68
CA LYS A 193 22.28 8.78 -25.89
C LYS A 193 21.91 9.59 -27.13
N PHE A 194 20.61 9.76 -27.39
CA PHE A 194 20.14 10.47 -28.58
C PHE A 194 20.37 12.00 -28.47
N ALA A 195 20.33 12.57 -27.27
CA ALA A 195 20.71 13.97 -27.06
C ALA A 195 22.19 14.22 -27.39
N ASP A 196 23.10 13.32 -26.98
CA ASP A 196 24.53 13.39 -27.29
C ASP A 196 24.79 13.23 -28.81
N GLU A 197 23.90 12.53 -29.53
CA GLU A 197 23.91 12.38 -30.99
C GLU A 197 23.26 13.58 -31.73
N GLY A 198 22.77 14.60 -31.01
CA GLY A 198 22.23 15.85 -31.56
C GLY A 198 20.71 15.90 -31.75
N PHE A 199 19.97 14.87 -31.33
CA PHE A 199 18.51 14.86 -31.40
C PHE A 199 17.89 15.72 -30.28
N LYS A 200 16.88 16.53 -30.64
CA LYS A 200 16.17 17.42 -29.72
C LYS A 200 15.06 16.69 -28.97
N TRP A 201 14.94 16.96 -27.68
CA TRP A 201 13.90 16.38 -26.84
C TRP A 201 13.36 17.34 -25.80
N ASP A 202 12.15 17.06 -25.34
CA ASP A 202 11.49 17.79 -24.26
C ASP A 202 10.41 16.91 -23.61
N VAL A 203 9.77 17.42 -22.56
CA VAL A 203 8.60 16.83 -21.91
C VAL A 203 7.38 17.74 -22.06
N TYR A 204 6.20 17.13 -22.04
CA TYR A 204 4.94 17.87 -22.03
C TYR A 204 4.77 18.67 -20.74
N VAL A 205 4.90 17.99 -19.61
CA VAL A 205 4.82 18.61 -18.29
C VAL A 205 6.20 19.12 -17.93
N ASN A 206 6.46 20.41 -18.18
CA ASN A 206 7.70 21.03 -17.72
C ASN A 206 7.74 20.99 -16.19
N VAL A 207 8.85 20.50 -15.65
CA VAL A 207 9.08 20.34 -14.21
C VAL A 207 10.42 20.94 -13.79
N ASP A 208 11.10 21.72 -14.63
CA ASP A 208 12.47 22.18 -14.43
C ASP A 208 12.65 22.94 -13.11
N ASP A 209 11.62 23.68 -12.70
CA ASP A 209 11.57 24.41 -11.43
C ASP A 209 11.52 23.50 -10.18
N LEU A 210 11.33 22.19 -10.37
CA LEU A 210 11.32 21.16 -9.32
C LEU A 210 12.62 20.35 -9.23
N GLU A 211 13.66 20.66 -10.02
CA GLU A 211 14.93 19.89 -10.05
C GLU A 211 15.58 19.76 -8.66
N MET A 212 15.51 20.82 -7.85
CA MET A 212 16.07 20.82 -6.49
C MET A 212 15.15 20.14 -5.47
N GLN A 213 13.90 19.87 -5.81
CA GLN A 213 12.84 19.46 -4.89
C GLN A 213 12.51 17.98 -5.02
N ALA A 214 12.65 17.39 -6.20
CA ALA A 214 12.37 15.98 -6.42
C ALA A 214 13.21 15.39 -7.54
N MET A 215 13.63 14.13 -7.38
CA MET A 215 14.21 13.36 -8.47
C MET A 215 13.15 12.86 -9.47
N HIS A 216 11.96 12.52 -8.96
CA HIS A 216 10.88 11.86 -9.70
C HIS A 216 9.53 12.57 -9.48
N PRO A 217 9.30 13.75 -10.08
CA PRO A 217 8.15 14.61 -9.79
C PRO A 217 6.77 13.93 -9.91
N VAL A 218 6.58 12.98 -10.83
CA VAL A 218 5.28 12.29 -11.00
C VAL A 218 4.89 11.38 -9.84
N LEU A 219 5.82 11.03 -8.94
CA LEU A 219 5.51 10.28 -7.72
C LEU A 219 5.51 11.19 -6.48
N THR A 220 6.33 12.24 -6.44
CA THR A 220 6.46 13.14 -5.28
C THR A 220 5.53 14.35 -5.31
N TYR A 221 5.13 14.80 -6.51
CA TYR A 221 4.25 15.95 -6.71
C TYR A 221 3.04 15.64 -7.60
N PRO A 222 2.37 14.46 -7.49
CA PRO A 222 1.35 14.05 -8.45
C PRO A 222 0.16 15.02 -8.52
N VAL A 223 -0.28 15.57 -7.37
CA VAL A 223 -1.40 16.54 -7.33
C VAL A 223 -1.01 17.85 -8.02
N GLU A 224 0.20 18.36 -7.78
CA GLU A 224 0.72 19.58 -8.42
C GLU A 224 0.75 19.42 -9.95
N LEU A 225 1.26 18.28 -10.42
CA LEU A 225 1.37 17.97 -11.85
C LEU A 225 -0.01 17.90 -12.52
N ILE A 226 -1.00 17.27 -11.89
CA ILE A 226 -2.37 17.22 -12.43
C ILE A 226 -3.04 18.60 -12.34
N LYS A 227 -3.01 19.23 -11.17
CA LYS A 227 -3.78 20.45 -10.89
C LYS A 227 -3.28 21.65 -11.68
N ASN A 228 -1.97 21.90 -11.65
CA ASN A 228 -1.40 23.16 -12.15
C ASN A 228 -0.68 23.00 -13.49
N ARG A 229 -0.32 21.76 -13.87
CA ARG A 229 0.46 21.49 -15.09
C ARG A 229 -0.24 20.57 -16.08
N LYS A 230 -1.53 20.30 -15.84
CA LYS A 230 -2.41 19.49 -16.70
C LYS A 230 -1.83 18.12 -17.09
N CYS A 231 -1.06 17.49 -16.20
CA CYS A 231 -0.53 16.15 -16.44
C CYS A 231 -1.71 15.19 -16.69
N PRO A 232 -1.80 14.53 -17.87
CA PRO A 232 -2.97 13.73 -18.22
C PRO A 232 -3.01 12.41 -17.47
N ILE A 233 -1.92 11.98 -16.83
CA ILE A 233 -1.82 10.68 -16.16
C ILE A 233 -1.33 10.83 -14.73
N PHE A 234 -1.54 9.78 -13.95
CA PHE A 234 -0.83 9.54 -12.71
C PHE A 234 -0.29 8.11 -12.68
N LYS A 235 0.71 7.86 -11.84
CA LYS A 235 1.31 6.54 -11.73
C LYS A 235 0.43 5.66 -10.84
N ARG A 236 0.08 4.48 -11.35
CA ARG A 236 -0.52 3.40 -10.54
C ARG A 236 0.32 3.12 -9.28
N ARG A 237 1.64 3.17 -9.44
CA ARG A 237 2.66 2.98 -8.38
C ARG A 237 2.52 3.94 -7.20
N SER A 238 1.88 5.10 -7.36
CA SER A 238 1.62 6.03 -6.25
C SER A 238 0.81 5.42 -5.09
N PHE A 239 0.12 4.29 -5.32
CA PHE A 239 -0.72 3.64 -4.33
C PHE A 239 -0.16 2.32 -3.79
N PHE A 240 1.04 1.91 -4.21
CA PHE A 240 1.68 0.67 -3.73
C PHE A 240 3.22 0.73 -3.75
N GLN A 241 3.80 1.93 -3.71
CA GLN A 241 5.25 2.09 -3.74
C GLN A 241 5.89 1.48 -2.49
N ASP A 242 7.13 0.98 -2.62
CA ASP A 242 7.93 0.62 -1.45
C ASP A 242 7.99 1.81 -0.50
N TYR A 243 7.43 1.63 0.70
CA TYR A 243 7.24 2.73 1.63
C TYR A 243 8.57 3.30 2.15
N ASN A 244 9.69 2.57 2.07
CA ASN A 244 11.01 3.13 2.35
C ASN A 244 11.40 4.18 1.29
N VAL A 245 11.07 3.94 0.02
CA VAL A 245 11.33 4.90 -1.06
C VAL A 245 10.45 6.15 -0.88
N VAL A 246 9.23 5.97 -0.36
CA VAL A 246 8.35 7.08 0.00
C VAL A 246 8.98 7.91 1.13
N LEU A 247 9.39 7.29 2.23
CA LEU A 247 9.97 8.00 3.38
C LEU A 247 11.37 8.60 3.11
N ASP A 248 12.12 8.07 2.15
CA ASP A 248 13.36 8.67 1.67
C ASP A 248 13.10 9.99 0.91
N ALA A 249 11.91 10.15 0.32
CA ALA A 249 11.58 11.29 -0.54
C ALA A 249 10.66 12.32 0.15
N THR A 250 9.70 11.87 0.96
CA THR A 250 8.59 12.67 1.47
C THR A 250 8.12 12.18 2.85
N LEU A 251 7.07 12.80 3.42
CA LEU A 251 6.45 12.35 4.68
C LEU A 251 5.32 11.31 4.46
N GLY A 252 5.12 10.86 3.22
CA GLY A 252 4.21 9.77 2.85
C GLY A 252 2.80 10.15 2.42
N GLN A 253 2.50 11.45 2.34
CA GLN A 253 1.17 12.00 2.06
C GLN A 253 0.74 11.95 0.59
N GLU A 254 1.65 11.71 -0.34
CA GLU A 254 1.44 11.92 -1.78
C GLU A 254 0.38 11.01 -2.38
N GLY A 255 0.42 9.71 -2.03
CA GLY A 255 -0.52 8.71 -2.55
C GLY A 255 -1.94 9.00 -2.10
N ILE A 256 -2.14 9.25 -0.80
CA ILE A 256 -3.46 9.55 -0.23
C ILE A 256 -3.97 10.93 -0.67
N ALA A 257 -3.10 11.94 -0.78
CA ALA A 257 -3.47 13.25 -1.29
C ALA A 257 -3.92 13.19 -2.75
N LEU A 258 -3.25 12.39 -3.58
CA LEU A 258 -3.67 12.12 -4.96
C LEU A 258 -5.05 11.44 -4.99
N TYR A 259 -5.24 10.39 -4.20
CA TYR A 259 -6.53 9.68 -4.13
C TYR A 259 -7.68 10.62 -3.75
N HIS A 260 -7.51 11.42 -2.69
CA HIS A 260 -8.51 12.39 -2.27
C HIS A 260 -8.78 13.46 -3.32
N TYR A 261 -7.72 13.99 -3.94
CA TYR A 261 -7.86 15.00 -4.99
C TYR A 261 -8.66 14.48 -6.19
N LEU A 262 -8.39 13.25 -6.65
CA LEU A 262 -9.14 12.61 -7.74
C LEU A 262 -10.62 12.40 -7.36
N LYS A 263 -10.89 11.93 -6.14
CA LYS A 263 -12.24 11.63 -5.64
C LYS A 263 -13.07 12.89 -5.41
N GLU A 264 -12.53 13.87 -4.69
CA GLU A 264 -13.23 15.10 -4.27
C GLU A 264 -13.63 15.97 -5.46
N TYR A 265 -12.72 16.11 -6.44
CA TYR A 265 -12.96 16.91 -7.65
C TYR A 265 -13.55 16.09 -8.80
N GLN A 266 -13.88 14.80 -8.56
CA GLN A 266 -14.47 13.88 -9.54
C GLN A 266 -13.69 13.82 -10.87
N LEU A 267 -12.36 13.89 -10.78
CA LEU A 267 -11.47 13.94 -11.94
C LEU A 267 -11.22 12.57 -12.57
N TYR A 268 -11.50 11.50 -11.81
CA TYR A 268 -11.29 10.13 -12.23
C TYR A 268 -12.15 9.20 -11.37
N ASP A 269 -12.71 8.14 -11.96
CA ASP A 269 -13.44 7.13 -11.19
C ASP A 269 -12.45 6.29 -10.36
N VAL A 270 -12.37 6.61 -9.06
CA VAL A 270 -11.44 5.96 -8.13
C VAL A 270 -11.76 4.49 -7.87
N ASP A 271 -12.95 3.99 -8.25
CA ASP A 271 -13.24 2.56 -8.15
C ASP A 271 -12.36 1.74 -9.11
N MET A 272 -11.96 2.33 -10.25
CA MET A 272 -11.02 1.70 -11.19
C MET A 272 -9.62 1.50 -10.57
N ILE A 273 -9.24 2.33 -9.59
CA ILE A 273 -8.00 2.17 -8.83
C ILE A 273 -8.13 0.91 -7.96
N TRP A 274 -9.22 0.82 -7.18
CA TRP A 274 -9.45 -0.31 -6.28
C TRP A 274 -9.61 -1.65 -6.98
N GLU A 275 -10.37 -1.69 -8.09
CA GLU A 275 -10.58 -2.90 -8.91
C GLU A 275 -9.25 -3.56 -9.30
N ASN A 276 -8.29 -2.76 -9.73
CA ASN A 276 -6.97 -3.26 -10.09
C ASN A 276 -6.10 -3.56 -8.86
N LEU A 277 -5.99 -2.62 -7.91
CA LEU A 277 -5.05 -2.74 -6.78
C LEU A 277 -5.36 -3.93 -5.88
N LEU A 278 -6.65 -4.17 -5.58
CA LEU A 278 -7.04 -5.28 -4.69
C LEU A 278 -6.71 -6.65 -5.29
N ARG A 279 -6.72 -6.78 -6.62
CA ARG A 279 -6.37 -8.04 -7.29
C ARG A 279 -4.87 -8.25 -7.43
N THR A 280 -4.10 -7.17 -7.61
CA THR A 280 -2.72 -7.25 -8.14
C THR A 280 -1.62 -6.81 -7.19
N CYS A 281 -1.94 -6.19 -6.06
CA CYS A 281 -0.96 -5.67 -5.11
C CYS A 281 -1.00 -6.38 -3.75
N HIS A 282 0.12 -6.36 -3.04
CA HIS A 282 0.15 -6.77 -1.64
C HIS A 282 -0.61 -5.75 -0.78
N GLN A 283 -1.50 -6.24 0.08
CA GLN A 283 -2.30 -5.39 0.97
C GLN A 283 -1.47 -4.43 1.84
N GLU A 284 -0.27 -4.82 2.27
CA GLU A 284 0.61 -3.97 3.08
C GLU A 284 0.98 -2.68 2.34
N ASP A 285 1.32 -2.81 1.05
CA ASP A 285 1.72 -1.67 0.23
C ASP A 285 0.54 -0.73 0.02
N LEU A 286 -0.65 -1.28 -0.21
CA LEU A 286 -1.89 -0.52 -0.33
C LEU A 286 -2.21 0.23 0.98
N ALA A 287 -2.16 -0.48 2.11
CA ALA A 287 -2.48 0.06 3.42
C ALA A 287 -1.55 1.21 3.83
N LYS A 288 -0.25 1.08 3.54
CA LYS A 288 0.73 2.13 3.84
C LYS A 288 0.58 3.35 2.93
N ASN A 289 0.50 3.16 1.61
CA ASN A 289 0.47 4.28 0.66
C ASN A 289 -0.87 5.04 0.68
N LEU A 290 -1.97 4.39 1.06
CA LEU A 290 -3.29 5.01 1.22
C LEU A 290 -3.63 5.36 2.67
N HIS A 291 -2.70 5.16 3.60
CA HIS A 291 -2.90 5.42 5.04
C HIS A 291 -4.20 4.84 5.56
N LEU A 292 -4.41 3.54 5.35
CA LEU A 292 -5.60 2.80 5.80
C LEU A 292 -5.56 2.53 7.32
N ASN A 293 -5.29 3.58 8.09
CA ASN A 293 -5.18 3.65 9.54
C ASN A 293 -6.16 4.70 10.05
N TYR A 294 -7.35 4.29 10.48
CA TYR A 294 -8.40 5.22 10.87
C TYR A 294 -8.30 5.55 12.36
N ILE A 295 -8.03 6.81 12.68
CA ILE A 295 -8.14 7.33 14.05
C ILE A 295 -9.54 7.94 14.19
N LEU A 296 -10.40 7.33 15.01
CA LEU A 296 -11.78 7.77 15.19
C LEU A 296 -11.98 8.33 16.59
N ALA A 297 -12.71 9.43 16.66
CA ALA A 297 -12.91 10.17 17.89
C ALA A 297 -13.88 9.48 18.86
N CYS A 298 -13.74 9.77 20.14
CA CYS A 298 -14.50 9.13 21.21
C CYS A 298 -15.47 10.09 21.91
N ASP A 299 -15.51 11.36 21.47
CA ASP A 299 -16.39 12.39 21.98
C ASP A 299 -17.87 12.12 21.65
N PRO A 300 -18.82 12.62 22.44
CA PRO A 300 -20.25 12.40 22.23
C PRO A 300 -20.72 12.72 20.80
N VAL A 301 -21.68 11.95 20.30
CA VAL A 301 -22.35 12.19 19.02
C VAL A 301 -23.84 12.48 19.25
N ASP A 302 -24.51 13.03 18.23
CA ASP A 302 -25.98 13.08 18.21
C ASP A 302 -26.55 11.67 18.05
N GLU A 303 -26.79 11.00 19.17
CA GLU A 303 -27.26 9.60 19.19
C GLU A 303 -28.63 9.43 18.49
N VAL A 304 -29.50 10.45 18.51
CA VAL A 304 -30.81 10.39 17.85
C VAL A 304 -30.60 10.34 16.34
N ARG A 305 -29.76 11.24 15.79
CA ARG A 305 -29.36 11.22 14.38
C ARG A 305 -28.73 9.88 13.99
N MET A 306 -27.78 9.39 14.80
CA MET A 306 -27.10 8.13 14.51
C MET A 306 -28.06 6.94 14.52
N ARG A 307 -28.97 6.87 15.49
CA ARG A 307 -30.00 5.83 15.57
C ARG A 307 -30.92 5.87 14.35
N MET A 308 -31.38 7.05 13.93
CA MET A 308 -32.20 7.17 12.71
C MET A 308 -31.46 6.69 11.46
N ARG A 309 -30.15 6.96 11.36
CA ARG A 309 -29.31 6.53 10.24
C ARG A 309 -29.06 5.02 10.21
N PHE A 310 -28.79 4.40 11.36
CA PHE A 310 -28.28 3.02 11.43
C PHE A 310 -29.28 1.97 11.91
N SER A 311 -30.41 2.34 12.51
CA SER A 311 -31.40 1.37 13.03
C SER A 311 -32.03 0.46 11.97
N LYS A 312 -31.95 0.82 10.68
CA LYS A 312 -32.41 -0.01 9.56
C LYS A 312 -31.32 -0.97 9.04
N LYS A 313 -30.07 -0.80 9.46
CA LYS A 313 -28.95 -1.66 9.07
C LYS A 313 -28.94 -2.90 9.94
N LYS A 314 -28.59 -4.05 9.36
CA LYS A 314 -28.48 -5.30 10.13
C LYS A 314 -27.09 -5.38 10.76
N ILE A 315 -27.00 -5.00 12.03
CA ILE A 315 -25.74 -4.94 12.78
C ILE A 315 -25.80 -5.89 13.97
N ALA A 316 -24.71 -6.62 14.23
CA ALA A 316 -24.60 -7.46 15.42
C ALA A 316 -23.25 -7.33 16.14
N LEU A 317 -23.28 -7.62 17.44
CA LEU A 317 -22.12 -7.95 18.26
C LEU A 317 -22.12 -9.45 18.56
N PHE A 318 -21.06 -10.11 18.14
CA PHE A 318 -20.79 -11.51 18.44
C PHE A 318 -19.69 -11.59 19.49
N MET A 319 -19.98 -12.21 20.62
CA MET A 319 -19.06 -12.37 21.73
C MET A 319 -18.74 -13.84 21.99
N HIS A 320 -17.48 -14.15 22.29
CA HIS A 320 -17.11 -15.41 22.92
C HIS A 320 -16.63 -15.14 24.36
N ILE A 321 -17.37 -15.64 25.35
CA ILE A 321 -17.06 -15.45 26.78
C ILE A 321 -16.70 -16.81 27.39
N TYR A 322 -15.42 -16.99 27.66
CA TYR A 322 -14.86 -18.19 28.29
C TYR A 322 -14.47 -17.97 29.75
N PHE A 323 -13.95 -16.79 30.09
CA PHE A 323 -13.47 -16.40 31.41
C PHE A 323 -14.53 -15.63 32.18
N ILE A 324 -15.29 -16.32 33.03
CA ILE A 324 -16.39 -15.72 33.81
C ILE A 324 -15.95 -14.56 34.72
N ASP A 325 -14.70 -14.55 35.18
CA ASP A 325 -14.20 -13.43 35.98
C ASP A 325 -14.04 -12.14 35.17
N LEU A 326 -14.01 -12.22 33.82
CA LEU A 326 -14.02 -11.08 32.90
C LEU A 326 -15.43 -10.72 32.39
N LEU A 327 -16.48 -11.39 32.89
CA LEU A 327 -17.86 -11.19 32.42
C LEU A 327 -18.35 -9.75 32.60
N ASN A 328 -17.99 -9.09 33.71
CA ASN A 328 -18.40 -7.71 33.96
C ASN A 328 -17.74 -6.73 32.97
N GLY A 329 -16.44 -6.86 32.71
CA GLY A 329 -15.77 -6.05 31.70
C GLY A 329 -16.32 -6.33 30.29
N SER A 330 -16.64 -7.59 29.98
CA SER A 330 -17.30 -7.95 28.73
C SER A 330 -18.67 -7.27 28.57
N PHE A 331 -19.46 -7.20 29.65
CA PHE A 331 -20.74 -6.47 29.66
C PHE A 331 -20.55 -4.96 29.42
N GLU A 332 -19.51 -4.36 29.99
CA GLU A 332 -19.19 -2.95 29.77
C GLU A 332 -18.86 -2.67 28.30
N TYR A 333 -18.04 -3.49 27.65
CA TYR A 333 -17.78 -3.38 26.21
C TYR A 333 -19.03 -3.61 25.36
N ALA A 334 -19.88 -4.59 25.72
CA ALA A 334 -21.15 -4.80 25.03
C ALA A 334 -22.05 -3.56 25.09
N SER A 335 -21.99 -2.81 26.19
CA SER A 335 -22.78 -1.58 26.39
C SER A 335 -22.40 -0.44 25.43
N ALA A 336 -21.24 -0.51 24.76
CA ALA A 336 -20.88 0.41 23.69
C ALA A 336 -21.73 0.20 22.42
N MET A 337 -22.37 -0.95 22.23
CA MET A 337 -23.21 -1.17 21.06
C MET A 337 -24.52 -0.35 21.13
N PRO A 338 -25.05 0.09 19.98
CA PRO A 338 -26.39 0.65 19.90
C PRO A 338 -27.46 -0.39 20.25
N GLU A 339 -28.54 0.04 20.90
CA GLU A 339 -29.62 -0.84 21.39
C GLU A 339 -30.38 -1.58 20.28
N PHE A 340 -30.28 -1.15 19.02
CA PHE A 340 -30.89 -1.84 17.89
C PHE A 340 -30.01 -2.99 17.35
N ALA A 341 -28.75 -3.09 17.78
CA ALA A 341 -27.87 -4.16 17.35
C ALA A 341 -28.23 -5.47 18.06
N ASP A 342 -28.08 -6.58 17.34
CA ASP A 342 -28.29 -7.91 17.91
C ASP A 342 -27.03 -8.38 18.65
N LEU A 343 -27.22 -9.14 19.71
CA LEU A 343 -26.17 -9.67 20.58
C LEU A 343 -26.23 -11.20 20.62
N TYR A 344 -25.14 -11.82 20.17
CA TYR A 344 -24.93 -13.26 20.29
C TYR A 344 -23.73 -13.52 21.16
N ILE A 345 -23.88 -14.38 22.17
CA ILE A 345 -22.79 -14.78 23.05
C ILE A 345 -22.60 -16.29 22.95
N THR A 346 -21.35 -16.72 22.79
CA THR A 346 -20.97 -18.13 22.85
C THR A 346 -20.15 -18.40 24.11
N THR A 347 -20.29 -19.60 24.66
CA THR A 347 -19.49 -20.09 25.80
C THR A 347 -19.36 -21.61 25.73
N ASP A 348 -18.62 -22.25 26.62
CA ASP A 348 -18.28 -23.68 26.56
C ASP A 348 -19.07 -24.59 27.52
N SER A 349 -19.94 -24.03 28.37
CA SER A 349 -20.74 -24.84 29.28
C SER A 349 -22.08 -24.21 29.65
N GLU A 350 -23.07 -25.04 29.98
CA GLU A 350 -24.40 -24.59 30.37
C GLU A 350 -24.37 -23.75 31.67
N LYS A 351 -23.46 -24.06 32.59
CA LYS A 351 -23.25 -23.27 33.82
C LYS A 351 -22.84 -21.83 33.49
N LYS A 352 -21.85 -21.66 32.61
CA LYS A 352 -21.39 -20.33 32.17
C LYS A 352 -22.49 -19.60 31.41
N LYS A 353 -23.24 -20.31 30.56
CA LYS A 353 -24.40 -19.76 29.85
C LYS A 353 -25.43 -19.17 30.81
N GLN A 354 -25.77 -19.87 31.90
CA GLN A 354 -26.69 -19.33 32.90
C GLN A 354 -26.14 -18.07 33.59
N GLN A 355 -24.84 -18.04 33.90
CA GLN A 355 -24.20 -16.85 34.49
C GLN A 355 -24.23 -15.64 33.55
N ILE A 356 -23.98 -15.88 32.25
CA ILE A 356 -24.07 -14.87 31.19
C ILE A 356 -25.51 -14.37 31.06
N MET A 357 -26.48 -15.28 30.95
CA MET A 357 -27.90 -14.92 30.85
C MET A 357 -28.36 -14.05 32.03
N ASN A 358 -27.99 -14.42 33.26
CA ASN A 358 -28.32 -13.62 34.44
C ASN A 358 -27.68 -12.23 34.40
N ARG A 359 -26.43 -12.12 33.91
CA ARG A 359 -25.73 -10.83 33.86
C ARG A 359 -26.28 -9.89 32.79
N PHE A 360 -26.77 -10.46 31.69
CA PHE A 360 -27.34 -9.74 30.53
C PHE A 360 -28.88 -9.67 30.59
N GLU A 361 -29.49 -10.02 31.71
CA GLU A 361 -30.94 -9.86 31.90
C GLU A 361 -31.35 -8.40 31.71
N GLY A 362 -32.32 -8.16 30.82
CA GLY A 362 -32.78 -6.81 30.48
C GLY A 362 -31.78 -5.95 29.70
N PHE A 363 -30.69 -6.53 29.18
CA PHE A 363 -29.71 -5.80 28.40
C PHE A 363 -30.32 -5.19 27.12
N PRO A 364 -30.14 -3.88 26.87
CA PRO A 364 -30.76 -3.22 25.72
C PRO A 364 -30.07 -3.64 24.41
N CYS A 365 -30.76 -4.47 23.64
CA CYS A 365 -30.33 -4.95 22.32
C CYS A 365 -31.56 -5.36 21.48
N GLY A 366 -31.39 -5.55 20.17
CA GLY A 366 -32.46 -5.98 19.27
C GLY A 366 -32.89 -7.42 19.56
N LYS A 367 -31.93 -8.34 19.45
CA LYS A 367 -32.06 -9.75 19.82
C LYS A 367 -30.92 -10.15 20.74
N PHE A 368 -31.20 -10.99 21.74
CA PHE A 368 -30.19 -11.60 22.61
C PHE A 368 -30.23 -13.13 22.52
N GLU A 369 -29.08 -13.76 22.32
CA GLU A 369 -28.97 -15.22 22.27
C GLU A 369 -27.64 -15.71 22.88
N VAL A 370 -27.69 -16.76 23.70
CA VAL A 370 -26.50 -17.40 24.27
C VAL A 370 -26.41 -18.87 23.84
N ARG A 371 -25.27 -19.27 23.24
CA ARG A 371 -25.01 -20.62 22.73
C ARG A 371 -23.87 -21.29 23.49
N VAL A 372 -24.01 -22.60 23.70
CA VAL A 372 -22.92 -23.45 24.17
C VAL A 372 -22.24 -24.09 22.95
N VAL A 373 -20.93 -23.96 22.86
CA VAL A 373 -20.10 -24.53 21.78
C VAL A 373 -18.97 -25.38 22.39
N PRO A 374 -18.46 -26.40 21.68
CA PRO A 374 -17.30 -27.15 22.15
C PRO A 374 -16.08 -26.25 22.40
N ASN A 375 -15.34 -26.51 23.48
CA ASN A 375 -14.05 -25.84 23.75
C ASN A 375 -12.93 -26.43 22.87
N ARG A 376 -13.04 -26.27 21.54
CA ARG A 376 -12.07 -26.76 20.56
C ARG A 376 -11.93 -25.76 19.43
N GLY A 377 -10.76 -25.12 19.32
CA GLY A 377 -10.52 -24.02 18.39
C GLY A 377 -10.90 -22.63 18.91
N ARG A 378 -11.39 -22.55 20.16
CA ARG A 378 -11.64 -21.30 20.94
C ARG A 378 -12.50 -20.29 20.17
N ASP A 379 -12.18 -19.00 20.31
CA ASP A 379 -12.84 -17.85 19.67
C ASP A 379 -13.02 -18.04 18.15
N VAL A 380 -12.00 -18.60 17.48
CA VAL A 380 -12.04 -18.81 16.03
C VAL A 380 -13.16 -19.79 15.66
N SER A 381 -13.23 -20.95 16.31
CA SER A 381 -14.30 -21.93 16.05
C SER A 381 -15.68 -21.42 16.47
N ALA A 382 -15.75 -20.60 17.53
CA ALA A 382 -16.99 -20.04 18.02
C ALA A 382 -17.63 -19.11 16.98
N LEU A 383 -16.83 -18.28 16.31
CA LEU A 383 -17.29 -17.46 15.19
C LEU A 383 -17.57 -18.31 13.94
N MET A 384 -16.60 -19.12 13.51
CA MET A 384 -16.62 -19.77 12.19
C MET A 384 -17.60 -20.94 12.09
N ILE A 385 -17.90 -21.59 13.21
CA ILE A 385 -18.79 -22.76 13.29
C ILE A 385 -19.99 -22.43 14.18
N GLY A 386 -19.77 -21.95 15.40
CA GLY A 386 -20.81 -21.73 16.40
C GLY A 386 -21.85 -20.66 16.04
N LEU A 387 -21.49 -19.70 15.19
CA LEU A 387 -22.34 -18.61 14.72
C LEU A 387 -22.53 -18.59 13.19
N LYS A 388 -22.11 -19.66 12.49
CA LYS A 388 -22.12 -19.73 11.02
C LYS A 388 -23.49 -19.46 10.40
N ASP A 389 -24.55 -20.00 11.02
CA ASP A 389 -25.94 -19.89 10.57
C ASP A 389 -26.50 -18.47 10.68
N VAL A 390 -25.97 -17.63 11.57
CA VAL A 390 -26.49 -16.27 11.80
C VAL A 390 -25.67 -15.18 11.11
N ILE A 391 -24.39 -15.41 10.80
CA ILE A 391 -23.52 -14.44 10.10
C ILE A 391 -24.17 -13.87 8.83
N PRO A 392 -24.79 -14.67 7.92
CA PRO A 392 -25.38 -14.15 6.68
C PRO A 392 -26.56 -13.20 6.89
N ASN A 393 -27.14 -13.14 8.10
CA ASN A 393 -28.27 -12.28 8.42
C ASN A 393 -27.86 -10.82 8.65
N TYR A 394 -26.57 -10.52 8.76
CA TYR A 394 -26.06 -9.18 9.10
C TYR A 394 -25.28 -8.57 7.95
N GLU A 395 -25.26 -7.23 7.87
CA GLU A 395 -24.40 -6.47 6.96
C GLU A 395 -23.02 -6.24 7.60
N LEU A 396 -23.01 -5.96 8.91
CA LEU A 396 -21.82 -5.61 9.70
C LEU A 396 -21.85 -6.34 11.03
N VAL A 397 -20.69 -6.83 11.45
CA VAL A 397 -20.52 -7.56 12.70
C VAL A 397 -19.28 -7.04 13.43
N CYS A 398 -19.43 -6.78 14.73
CA CYS A 398 -18.32 -6.69 15.66
C CYS A 398 -18.10 -8.09 16.25
N PHE A 399 -16.89 -8.62 16.17
CA PHE A 399 -16.50 -9.83 16.87
C PHE A 399 -15.58 -9.48 18.03
N TYR A 400 -15.95 -9.95 19.22
CA TYR A 400 -15.26 -9.76 20.47
C TYR A 400 -15.07 -11.10 21.17
N HIS A 401 -13.99 -11.26 21.91
CA HIS A 401 -13.88 -12.35 22.87
C HIS A 401 -13.11 -11.90 24.10
N ASP A 402 -13.40 -12.53 25.24
CA ASP A 402 -12.58 -12.30 26.43
C ASP A 402 -11.19 -12.94 26.25
N LYS A 403 -10.17 -12.26 26.77
CA LYS A 403 -8.77 -12.62 26.49
C LYS A 403 -7.95 -12.61 27.77
N LYS A 404 -7.30 -13.73 28.04
CA LYS A 404 -6.21 -13.84 29.01
C LYS A 404 -4.97 -14.43 28.35
N ALA A 405 -3.85 -13.71 28.42
CA ALA A 405 -2.56 -14.23 27.98
C ALA A 405 -1.79 -14.80 29.19
N GLY A 406 -2.27 -15.93 29.73
CA GLY A 406 -1.72 -16.55 30.95
C GLY A 406 -0.26 -17.02 30.85
N GLN A 407 0.34 -16.97 29.66
CA GLN A 407 1.73 -17.35 29.39
C GLN A 407 2.71 -16.18 29.50
N VAL A 408 2.20 -14.96 29.63
CA VAL A 408 3.01 -13.74 29.68
C VAL A 408 3.18 -13.25 31.10
N SER A 409 4.41 -12.91 31.46
CA SER A 409 4.77 -12.32 32.75
C SER A 409 5.51 -10.99 32.57
N PRO A 410 5.17 -9.93 33.34
CA PRO A 410 4.06 -9.88 34.28
C PRO A 410 2.69 -9.90 33.56
N GLY A 411 1.65 -10.38 34.24
CA GLY A 411 0.31 -10.55 33.65
C GLY A 411 -0.29 -9.27 33.07
N SER A 412 0.11 -8.11 33.60
CA SER A 412 -0.28 -6.79 33.10
C SER A 412 0.09 -6.54 31.62
N VAL A 413 1.12 -7.21 31.09
CA VAL A 413 1.48 -7.14 29.67
C VAL A 413 0.41 -7.80 28.81
N GLY A 414 -0.11 -8.94 29.26
CA GLY A 414 -1.21 -9.66 28.63
C GLY A 414 -2.53 -8.91 28.71
N GLU A 415 -2.84 -8.35 29.88
CA GLU A 415 -4.02 -7.47 30.08
C GLU A 415 -3.96 -6.24 29.18
N SER A 416 -2.79 -5.60 29.05
CA SER A 416 -2.59 -4.45 28.15
C SER A 416 -2.78 -4.80 26.68
N PHE A 417 -2.50 -6.05 26.28
CA PHE A 417 -2.82 -6.51 24.93
C PHE A 417 -4.35 -6.67 24.75
N ALA A 418 -5.04 -7.28 25.73
CA ALA A 418 -6.50 -7.37 25.70
C ALA A 418 -7.18 -5.98 25.68
N TYR A 419 -6.64 -5.04 26.46
CA TYR A 419 -7.04 -3.62 26.47
C TYR A 419 -6.87 -3.00 25.07
N LYS A 420 -5.67 -3.10 24.45
CA LYS A 420 -5.42 -2.62 23.08
C LYS A 420 -6.46 -3.15 22.08
N CYS A 421 -6.75 -4.44 22.12
CA CYS A 421 -7.71 -5.05 21.21
C CYS A 421 -9.14 -4.51 21.43
N SER A 422 -9.59 -4.49 22.68
CA SER A 422 -10.99 -4.19 23.04
C SER A 422 -11.32 -2.70 22.88
N GLU A 423 -10.43 -1.83 23.37
CA GLU A 423 -10.61 -0.38 23.28
C GLU A 423 -10.70 0.10 21.84
N ASN A 424 -9.92 -0.48 20.93
CA ASN A 424 -9.95 -0.06 19.53
C ASN A 424 -11.16 -0.57 18.74
N VAL A 425 -12.05 -1.40 19.32
CA VAL A 425 -13.28 -1.84 18.64
C VAL A 425 -14.57 -1.45 19.35
N LEU A 426 -14.55 -1.31 20.69
CA LEU A 426 -15.74 -1.15 21.54
C LEU A 426 -15.51 -0.10 22.65
N HIS A 427 -14.65 0.91 22.44
CA HIS A 427 -14.32 1.95 23.44
C HIS A 427 -15.57 2.53 24.15
N ASN A 428 -16.50 3.08 23.36
CA ASN A 428 -17.78 3.61 23.83
C ASN A 428 -18.78 3.71 22.68
N ARG A 429 -20.03 4.08 22.97
CA ARG A 429 -21.10 4.15 21.94
C ARG A 429 -20.86 5.19 20.85
N ALA A 430 -20.30 6.34 21.22
CA ALA A 430 -19.99 7.37 20.24
C ALA A 430 -18.91 6.91 19.25
N TYR A 431 -17.91 6.19 19.75
CA TYR A 431 -16.87 5.56 18.93
C TYR A 431 -17.44 4.46 18.02
N VAL A 432 -18.31 3.59 18.53
CA VAL A 432 -19.00 2.57 17.72
C VAL A 432 -19.81 3.22 16.59
N TYR A 433 -20.54 4.30 16.85
CA TYR A 433 -21.23 5.03 15.78
C TYR A 433 -20.28 5.58 14.71
N ARG A 434 -19.09 6.04 15.08
CA ARG A 434 -18.07 6.47 14.09
C ARG A 434 -17.49 5.31 13.29
N ILE A 435 -17.36 4.12 13.88
CA ILE A 435 -17.03 2.89 13.14
C ILE A 435 -18.13 2.61 12.10
N LEU A 436 -19.41 2.69 12.49
CA LEU A 436 -20.53 2.48 11.56
C LEU A 436 -20.54 3.53 10.43
N GLU A 437 -20.30 4.80 10.74
CA GLU A 437 -20.16 5.86 9.73
C GLU A 437 -18.98 5.60 8.79
N LYS A 438 -17.87 5.05 9.30
CA LYS A 438 -16.71 4.70 8.48
C LYS A 438 -17.01 3.56 7.49
N PHE A 439 -17.72 2.51 7.91
CA PHE A 439 -18.16 1.44 6.99
C PHE A 439 -19.22 1.92 5.98
N ASP A 440 -20.02 2.92 6.34
CA ASP A 440 -21.02 3.52 5.45
C ASP A 440 -20.37 4.43 4.40
N SER A 441 -19.35 5.21 4.78
CA SER A 441 -18.64 6.13 3.87
C SER A 441 -17.57 5.45 3.00
N GLU A 442 -17.10 4.28 3.39
CA GLU A 442 -16.13 3.48 2.63
C GLU A 442 -16.73 2.11 2.24
N PRO A 443 -17.42 2.02 1.08
CA PRO A 443 -18.11 0.79 0.67
C PRO A 443 -17.19 -0.44 0.53
N ARG A 444 -15.92 -0.22 0.16
CA ARG A 444 -14.89 -1.27 0.02
C ARG A 444 -14.17 -1.60 1.32
N LEU A 445 -14.43 -0.90 2.42
CA LEU A 445 -13.93 -1.31 3.72
C LEU A 445 -14.60 -2.62 4.14
N GLY A 446 -13.80 -3.67 4.32
CA GLY A 446 -14.29 -5.02 4.66
C GLY A 446 -13.90 -5.51 6.05
N LEU A 447 -12.80 -5.00 6.62
CA LEU A 447 -12.28 -5.40 7.91
C LEU A 447 -11.60 -4.22 8.61
N LEU A 448 -11.94 -3.97 9.87
CA LEU A 448 -11.23 -3.06 10.77
C LEU A 448 -10.64 -3.84 11.94
N SER A 449 -9.32 -3.74 12.05
CA SER A 449 -8.52 -4.42 13.07
C SER A 449 -7.87 -3.39 14.00
N PRO A 450 -7.72 -3.67 15.30
CA PRO A 450 -6.73 -2.98 16.12
C PRO A 450 -5.32 -3.19 15.54
N PRO A 451 -4.38 -2.23 15.74
CA PRO A 451 -2.99 -2.43 15.36
C PRO A 451 -2.35 -3.57 16.18
N GLU A 452 -1.28 -4.14 15.64
CA GLU A 452 -0.49 -5.20 16.27
C GLU A 452 0.02 -4.83 17.67
N PRO A 453 0.16 -5.80 18.60
CA PRO A 453 0.79 -5.53 19.89
C PRO A 453 2.27 -5.20 19.68
N ASN A 454 2.79 -4.24 20.44
CA ASN A 454 4.16 -3.75 20.28
C ASN A 454 4.76 -3.26 21.61
N HIS A 455 4.32 -3.85 22.73
CA HIS A 455 4.78 -3.52 24.08
C HIS A 455 5.27 -4.77 24.83
N GLY A 456 6.18 -4.59 25.79
CA GLY A 456 6.71 -5.69 26.60
C GLY A 456 7.29 -6.81 25.74
N VAL A 457 6.91 -8.07 26.02
CA VAL A 457 7.35 -9.24 25.24
C VAL A 457 6.79 -9.27 23.81
N TYR A 458 5.77 -8.47 23.51
CA TYR A 458 5.19 -8.36 22.16
C TYR A 458 5.89 -7.31 21.30
N PHE A 459 6.86 -6.58 21.83
CA PHE A 459 7.53 -5.49 21.13
C PHE A 459 8.05 -5.87 19.72
N SER A 460 8.57 -7.10 19.57
CA SER A 460 9.11 -7.57 18.29
C SER A 460 8.05 -8.05 17.29
N VAL A 461 6.75 -8.03 17.62
CA VAL A 461 5.69 -8.41 16.67
C VAL A 461 5.59 -7.40 15.53
N LEU A 462 5.80 -6.10 15.81
CA LEU A 462 5.99 -5.09 14.76
C LEU A 462 7.30 -5.38 14.00
N GLY A 463 7.19 -5.71 12.72
CA GLY A 463 8.26 -6.23 11.86
C GLY A 463 8.44 -7.76 11.87
N ALA A 464 7.64 -8.49 12.65
CA ALA A 464 7.56 -9.95 12.64
C ALA A 464 6.10 -10.42 12.80
N GLU A 465 5.17 -9.77 12.11
CA GLU A 465 3.71 -9.95 12.26
C GLU A 465 3.27 -11.38 11.88
N TRP A 466 4.03 -12.01 10.98
CA TRP A 466 3.88 -13.43 10.64
C TRP A 466 4.24 -14.35 11.81
N CYS A 467 5.16 -13.94 12.70
CA CYS A 467 5.84 -14.81 13.67
C CYS A 467 6.34 -16.08 12.96
N PHE A 468 5.70 -17.22 13.23
CA PHE A 468 5.97 -18.49 12.56
C PHE A 468 4.76 -19.04 11.78
N ASN A 469 3.79 -18.18 11.45
CA ASN A 469 2.48 -18.57 10.94
C ASN A 469 2.29 -18.40 9.43
N TYR A 470 3.32 -17.97 8.68
CA TYR A 470 3.17 -17.79 7.23
C TYR A 470 2.73 -19.09 6.54
N GLU A 471 3.42 -20.21 6.79
CA GLU A 471 3.13 -21.49 6.14
C GLU A 471 1.73 -22.03 6.46
N VAL A 472 1.30 -21.97 7.73
CA VAL A 472 -0.05 -22.41 8.12
C VAL A 472 -1.12 -21.49 7.54
N THR A 473 -0.86 -20.17 7.45
CA THR A 473 -1.77 -19.21 6.81
C THR A 473 -1.86 -19.48 5.31
N LYS A 474 -0.73 -19.75 4.66
CA LYS A 474 -0.66 -20.06 3.23
C LYS A 474 -1.42 -21.35 2.91
N ALA A 475 -1.29 -22.38 3.74
CA ALA A 475 -2.07 -23.61 3.60
C ALA A 475 -3.59 -23.36 3.70
N VAL A 476 -4.04 -22.46 4.59
CA VAL A 476 -5.45 -22.05 4.65
C VAL A 476 -5.85 -21.27 3.40
N ALA A 477 -5.02 -20.33 2.95
CA ALA A 477 -5.27 -19.56 1.72
C ALA A 477 -5.41 -20.46 0.49
N ASP A 478 -4.57 -21.50 0.37
CA ASP A 478 -4.61 -22.47 -0.72
C ASP A 478 -5.90 -23.33 -0.66
N LYS A 479 -6.33 -23.75 0.54
CA LYS A 479 -7.63 -24.43 0.72
C LYS A 479 -8.81 -23.57 0.26
N LEU A 480 -8.73 -22.26 0.49
CA LEU A 480 -9.74 -21.27 0.10
C LEU A 480 -9.57 -20.78 -1.35
N LYS A 481 -8.55 -21.24 -2.07
CA LYS A 481 -8.20 -20.81 -3.44
C LYS A 481 -7.99 -19.30 -3.57
N ILE A 482 -7.38 -18.69 -2.56
CA ILE A 482 -7.04 -17.26 -2.58
C ILE A 482 -5.93 -17.03 -3.61
N THR A 483 -6.14 -16.04 -4.48
CA THR A 483 -5.24 -15.70 -5.59
C THR A 483 -4.53 -14.35 -5.42
N VAL A 484 -4.95 -13.52 -4.46
CA VAL A 484 -4.31 -12.23 -4.19
C VAL A 484 -2.87 -12.42 -3.71
N PRO A 485 -1.96 -11.46 -3.97
CA PRO A 485 -0.54 -11.63 -3.64
C PRO A 485 -0.27 -11.78 -2.13
N MET A 486 0.39 -12.88 -1.76
CA MET A 486 0.89 -13.16 -0.40
C MET A 486 2.41 -13.34 -0.43
N SER A 487 3.11 -12.81 0.58
CA SER A 487 4.56 -12.94 0.71
C SER A 487 4.96 -12.99 2.19
N PRO A 488 5.97 -13.80 2.57
CA PRO A 488 6.51 -13.79 3.93
C PRO A 488 7.18 -12.46 4.29
N ASP A 489 7.59 -11.68 3.29
CA ASP A 489 8.22 -10.37 3.47
C ASP A 489 7.21 -9.21 3.54
N LYS A 490 5.91 -9.51 3.43
CA LYS A 490 4.84 -8.50 3.45
C LYS A 490 3.87 -8.78 4.60
N ALA A 491 3.76 -7.86 5.54
CA ALA A 491 2.96 -8.04 6.75
C ALA A 491 1.45 -8.09 6.43
N PRO A 492 0.66 -8.95 7.11
CA PRO A 492 -0.78 -8.93 6.97
C PRO A 492 -1.43 -7.83 7.82
N VAL A 493 -2.49 -7.19 7.30
CA VAL A 493 -3.33 -6.24 8.07
C VAL A 493 -4.35 -7.04 8.91
N ALA A 494 -3.84 -7.93 9.76
CA ALA A 494 -4.62 -8.93 10.48
C ALA A 494 -5.04 -8.43 11.88
N PRO A 495 -6.19 -8.88 12.40
CA PRO A 495 -6.61 -8.61 13.78
C PRO A 495 -5.86 -9.54 14.72
N LEU A 496 -4.60 -9.23 15.02
CA LEU A 496 -3.80 -10.01 15.96
C LEU A 496 -4.46 -9.94 17.33
N GLY A 497 -4.97 -11.07 17.81
CA GLY A 497 -5.80 -11.19 18.99
C GLY A 497 -7.30 -11.33 18.72
N SER A 498 -7.74 -11.56 17.48
CA SER A 498 -9.11 -11.99 17.09
C SER A 498 -10.28 -11.09 17.54
N ILE A 499 -10.07 -9.78 17.70
CA ILE A 499 -11.14 -8.82 18.01
C ILE A 499 -11.17 -7.76 16.90
N PHE A 500 -12.31 -7.62 16.20
CA PHE A 500 -12.39 -6.83 14.97
C PHE A 500 -13.83 -6.54 14.53
N TRP A 501 -13.99 -5.58 13.61
CA TRP A 501 -15.22 -5.36 12.86
C TRP A 501 -15.09 -5.86 11.43
N PHE A 502 -16.14 -6.45 10.87
CA PHE A 502 -16.13 -6.89 9.48
C PHE A 502 -17.47 -6.73 8.78
N ARG A 503 -17.39 -6.52 7.47
CA ARG A 503 -18.52 -6.66 6.55
C ARG A 503 -18.70 -8.12 6.22
N THR A 504 -19.90 -8.66 6.43
CA THR A 504 -20.16 -10.10 6.27
C THR A 504 -19.86 -10.60 4.84
N ASN A 505 -20.26 -9.82 3.83
CA ASN A 505 -19.96 -10.11 2.42
C ASN A 505 -18.45 -10.18 2.12
N ALA A 506 -17.62 -9.35 2.76
CA ALA A 506 -16.17 -9.34 2.56
C ALA A 506 -15.51 -10.63 3.09
N MET A 507 -16.13 -11.28 4.05
CA MET A 507 -15.61 -12.47 4.70
C MET A 507 -16.33 -13.77 4.28
N ARG A 508 -17.21 -13.69 3.28
CA ARG A 508 -18.10 -14.79 2.87
C ARG A 508 -17.35 -16.08 2.56
N LEU A 509 -16.27 -15.98 1.78
CA LEU A 509 -15.43 -17.13 1.39
C LEU A 509 -14.91 -17.92 2.61
N LEU A 510 -14.57 -17.24 3.70
CA LEU A 510 -14.09 -17.90 4.91
C LEU A 510 -15.22 -18.58 5.70
N HIS A 511 -16.38 -17.94 5.83
CA HIS A 511 -17.49 -18.41 6.68
C HIS A 511 -18.37 -19.46 6.00
N GLU A 512 -18.48 -19.43 4.67
CA GLU A 512 -19.21 -20.45 3.91
C GLU A 512 -18.43 -21.77 3.84
N TYR A 513 -17.09 -21.72 3.95
CA TYR A 513 -16.27 -22.92 3.99
C TYR A 513 -16.75 -23.88 5.12
N PRO A 514 -16.89 -25.19 4.83
CA PRO A 514 -17.49 -26.14 5.78
C PRO A 514 -16.49 -26.59 6.84
N TRP A 515 -16.04 -25.64 7.67
CA TRP A 515 -15.18 -25.91 8.82
C TRP A 515 -15.85 -26.89 9.79
N LYS A 516 -15.04 -27.77 10.37
CA LYS A 516 -15.42 -28.72 11.40
C LYS A 516 -14.60 -28.49 12.66
N TYR A 517 -15.13 -28.85 13.82
CA TYR A 517 -14.37 -28.74 15.06
C TYR A 517 -13.08 -29.57 15.02
N GLU A 518 -13.10 -30.68 14.29
CA GLU A 518 -11.95 -31.58 14.11
C GLU A 518 -10.81 -30.96 13.29
N ASP A 519 -11.07 -29.89 12.52
CA ASP A 519 -10.02 -29.14 11.82
C ASP A 519 -9.10 -28.41 12.81
N PHE A 520 -9.59 -28.14 14.02
CA PHE A 520 -8.84 -27.50 15.09
C PHE A 520 -8.19 -28.56 16.01
N PRO A 521 -6.97 -28.32 16.53
CA PRO A 521 -6.37 -29.22 17.51
C PRO A 521 -7.19 -29.30 18.79
N GLU A 522 -7.07 -30.41 19.51
CA GLU A 522 -7.65 -30.57 20.83
C GLU A 522 -6.98 -29.67 21.87
N GLU A 523 -7.68 -29.38 22.96
CA GLU A 523 -7.10 -28.64 24.08
C GLU A 523 -6.19 -29.55 24.93
N PRO A 524 -5.07 -29.04 25.47
CA PRO A 524 -4.61 -27.66 25.37
C PRO A 524 -4.04 -27.31 23.99
N LEU A 525 -4.53 -26.22 23.39
CA LEU A 525 -4.09 -25.75 22.08
C LEU A 525 -2.58 -25.43 22.11
N PRO A 526 -1.80 -25.85 21.09
CA PRO A 526 -0.42 -25.39 20.93
C PRO A 526 -0.32 -23.86 20.94
N LEU A 527 0.83 -23.36 21.41
CA LEU A 527 1.08 -21.94 21.60
C LEU A 527 0.97 -21.11 20.32
N ASP A 528 1.37 -21.68 19.20
CA ASP A 528 1.44 -21.01 17.91
C ASP A 528 1.34 -22.03 16.77
N ARG A 529 1.31 -21.57 15.51
CA ARG A 529 1.34 -22.42 14.28
C ARG A 529 0.14 -23.33 14.09
N THR A 530 -0.95 -23.09 14.81
CA THR A 530 -2.21 -23.84 14.63
C THR A 530 -3.07 -23.23 13.53
N ILE A 531 -4.09 -23.98 13.09
CA ILE A 531 -5.06 -23.47 12.13
C ILE A 531 -5.76 -22.20 12.62
N SER A 532 -5.95 -22.02 13.94
CA SER A 532 -6.52 -20.80 14.50
C SER A 532 -5.69 -19.57 14.16
N HIS A 533 -4.35 -19.68 14.26
CA HIS A 533 -3.42 -18.61 13.90
C HIS A 533 -3.38 -18.37 12.38
N GLY A 534 -3.49 -19.44 11.59
CA GLY A 534 -3.65 -19.36 10.14
C GLY A 534 -4.93 -18.62 9.75
N ILE A 535 -6.06 -18.96 10.37
CA ILE A 535 -7.35 -18.30 10.13
C ILE A 535 -7.32 -16.84 10.61
N GLU A 536 -6.67 -16.51 11.73
CA GLU A 536 -6.41 -15.12 12.18
C GLU A 536 -5.78 -14.27 11.07
N ARG A 537 -4.68 -14.74 10.47
CA ARG A 537 -3.90 -13.99 9.49
C ARG A 537 -4.42 -14.08 8.06
N VAL A 538 -5.27 -15.07 7.74
CA VAL A 538 -5.84 -15.20 6.39
C VAL A 538 -7.00 -14.23 6.14
N ARG A 539 -7.72 -13.79 7.18
CA ARG A 539 -8.89 -12.89 7.06
C ARG A 539 -8.67 -11.70 6.14
N PRO A 540 -7.60 -10.90 6.28
CA PRO A 540 -7.41 -9.73 5.43
C PRO A 540 -7.21 -10.10 3.94
N TYR A 541 -6.64 -11.27 3.63
CA TYR A 541 -6.55 -11.77 2.25
C TYR A 541 -7.88 -12.29 1.70
N VAL A 542 -8.74 -12.85 2.56
CA VAL A 542 -10.13 -13.20 2.19
C VAL A 542 -10.90 -11.94 1.81
N VAL A 543 -10.78 -10.90 2.64
CA VAL A 543 -11.37 -9.57 2.41
C VAL A 543 -10.90 -8.99 1.08
N GLN A 544 -9.58 -9.03 0.85
CA GLN A 544 -8.96 -8.59 -0.40
C GLN A 544 -9.47 -9.37 -1.61
N GLN A 545 -9.53 -10.70 -1.52
CA GLN A 545 -10.04 -11.58 -2.58
C GLN A 545 -11.50 -11.29 -2.95
N ALA A 546 -12.30 -10.80 -1.99
CA ALA A 546 -13.70 -10.42 -2.20
C ALA A 546 -13.88 -9.00 -2.77
N GLY A 547 -12.80 -8.28 -3.08
CA GLY A 547 -12.88 -6.91 -3.61
C GLY A 547 -13.05 -5.83 -2.55
N TYR A 548 -12.75 -6.15 -1.29
CA TYR A 548 -12.73 -5.21 -0.16
C TYR A 548 -11.30 -5.01 0.35
N TYR A 549 -11.02 -3.98 1.15
CA TYR A 549 -9.73 -3.82 1.81
C TYR A 549 -9.83 -3.98 3.34
N PRO A 550 -8.78 -4.52 3.97
CA PRO A 550 -8.58 -4.44 5.41
C PRO A 550 -7.92 -3.10 5.79
N ALA A 551 -8.18 -2.64 7.01
CA ALA A 551 -7.60 -1.43 7.57
C ALA A 551 -7.40 -1.56 9.08
N PHE A 552 -6.54 -0.71 9.64
CA PHE A 552 -6.41 -0.56 11.08
C PHE A 552 -7.35 0.53 11.59
N VAL A 553 -7.80 0.40 12.84
CA VAL A 553 -8.60 1.42 13.52
C VAL A 553 -8.05 1.66 14.93
N MET A 554 -8.09 2.92 15.34
CA MET A 554 -7.69 3.36 16.67
C MET A 554 -8.71 4.32 17.26
N ALA A 555 -9.03 4.13 18.53
CA ALA A 555 -9.67 5.15 19.36
C ALA A 555 -8.68 6.28 19.63
N THR A 556 -9.14 7.54 19.66
CA THR A 556 -8.25 8.69 19.92
C THR A 556 -7.39 8.54 21.18
N PRO A 557 -7.92 8.11 22.35
CA PRO A 557 -7.08 7.89 23.53
C PRO A 557 -5.97 6.85 23.32
N TYR A 558 -6.25 5.81 22.53
CA TYR A 558 -5.24 4.81 22.19
C TYR A 558 -4.19 5.36 21.22
N ALA A 559 -4.59 6.16 20.23
CA ALA A 559 -3.66 6.77 19.28
C ALA A 559 -2.63 7.67 19.98
N GLU A 560 -3.01 8.36 21.06
CA GLU A 560 -2.09 9.15 21.91
C GLU A 560 -1.04 8.28 22.60
N ILE A 561 -1.45 7.12 23.13
CA ILE A 561 -0.56 6.11 23.73
C ILE A 561 0.41 5.58 22.67
N GLU A 562 -0.12 5.19 21.51
CA GLU A 562 0.65 4.60 20.42
C GLU A 562 1.71 5.57 19.89
N PHE A 563 1.33 6.83 19.65
CA PHE A 563 2.25 7.88 19.23
C PHE A 563 3.39 8.08 20.24
N THR A 564 3.06 8.09 21.54
CA THR A 564 4.04 8.21 22.62
C THR A 564 5.02 7.04 22.60
N ASN A 565 4.53 5.82 22.48
CA ASN A 565 5.32 4.60 22.48
C ASN A 565 6.27 4.52 21.27
N LEU A 566 5.74 4.70 20.05
CA LEU A 566 6.54 4.65 18.82
C LEU A 566 7.64 5.70 18.83
N ARG A 567 7.34 6.93 19.29
CA ARG A 567 8.36 7.97 19.42
C ARG A 567 9.45 7.59 20.41
N GLN A 568 9.08 6.98 21.54
CA GLN A 568 10.04 6.53 22.53
C GLN A 568 10.93 5.39 22.00
N TYR A 569 10.37 4.44 21.24
CA TYR A 569 11.12 3.35 20.62
C TYR A 569 12.12 3.86 19.59
N ILE A 570 11.67 4.72 18.66
CA ILE A 570 12.55 5.31 17.64
C ILE A 570 13.67 6.13 18.30
N LYS A 571 13.35 6.91 19.34
CA LYS A 571 14.37 7.65 20.11
C LYS A 571 15.42 6.70 20.71
N ASN A 572 15.01 5.59 21.30
CA ASN A 572 15.92 4.62 21.90
C ASN A 572 16.82 3.96 20.84
N TYR A 573 16.27 3.57 19.69
CA TYR A 573 17.07 3.03 18.59
C TYR A 573 18.07 4.05 18.05
N ASN A 574 17.64 5.29 17.83
CA ASN A 574 18.53 6.35 17.36
C ASN A 574 19.65 6.65 18.36
N ASN A 575 19.37 6.62 19.66
CA ASN A 575 20.40 6.75 20.70
C ASN A 575 21.42 5.61 20.63
N ALA A 576 20.96 4.35 20.51
CA ALA A 576 21.84 3.19 20.38
C ALA A 576 22.71 3.27 19.11
N LEU A 577 22.13 3.66 17.97
CA LEU A 577 22.87 3.89 16.73
C LEU A 577 23.89 5.03 16.89
N ALA A 578 23.53 6.11 17.57
CA ALA A 578 24.41 7.25 17.82
C ALA A 578 25.62 6.85 18.69
N GLU A 579 25.38 6.12 19.78
CA GLU A 579 26.42 5.63 20.69
C GLU A 579 27.42 4.72 19.97
N ASN A 580 26.98 4.00 18.93
CA ASN A 580 27.81 3.13 18.11
C ASN A 580 28.32 3.80 16.82
N CYS A 581 28.15 5.11 16.65
CA CYS A 581 28.58 5.86 15.46
C CYS A 581 27.96 5.37 14.13
N LEU A 582 26.76 4.80 14.18
CA LEU A 582 26.06 4.24 13.01
C LEU A 582 25.07 5.19 12.34
N LEU A 583 24.79 6.36 12.94
CA LEU A 583 23.93 7.36 12.31
C LEU A 583 24.54 7.94 11.03
N ALA A 584 23.69 8.11 10.03
CA ALA A 584 24.01 8.45 8.65
C ALA A 584 23.13 9.57 8.08
N GLY A 585 21.98 9.86 8.70
CA GLY A 585 21.11 10.99 8.34
C GLY A 585 19.78 10.58 7.72
N SER A 586 19.63 9.31 7.32
CA SER A 586 18.36 8.70 6.93
C SER A 586 18.25 7.30 7.53
N GLN A 587 17.02 6.84 7.78
CA GLN A 587 16.77 5.50 8.32
C GLN A 587 17.37 4.40 7.44
N ARG A 588 17.24 4.53 6.12
CA ARG A 588 17.77 3.56 5.16
C ARG A 588 19.27 3.44 5.26
N GLU A 589 19.99 4.55 5.30
CA GLU A 589 21.45 4.53 5.43
C GLU A 589 21.89 3.97 6.79
N ASP A 590 21.19 4.34 7.87
CA ASP A 590 21.45 3.80 9.22
C ASP A 590 21.34 2.27 9.22
N LEU A 591 20.29 1.73 8.60
CA LEU A 591 20.09 0.28 8.46
C LEU A 591 21.17 -0.39 7.61
N ILE A 592 21.64 0.25 6.52
CA ILE A 592 22.74 -0.26 5.71
C ILE A 592 24.02 -0.36 6.55
N ARG A 593 24.35 0.69 7.31
CA ARG A 593 25.53 0.71 8.18
C ARG A 593 25.44 -0.33 9.29
N LEU A 594 24.28 -0.45 9.93
CA LEU A 594 24.03 -1.46 10.95
C LEU A 594 24.22 -2.87 10.39
N LYS A 595 23.57 -3.20 9.27
CA LYS A 595 23.68 -4.52 8.62
C LYS A 595 25.12 -4.83 8.20
N ALA A 596 25.86 -3.85 7.68
CA ALA A 596 27.25 -4.05 7.31
C ALA A 596 28.16 -4.28 8.52
N THR A 597 27.93 -3.55 9.62
CA THR A 597 28.64 -3.72 10.89
C THR A 597 28.40 -5.10 11.48
N LEU A 598 27.14 -5.53 11.54
CA LEU A 598 26.76 -6.87 12.02
C LEU A 598 27.34 -8.00 11.18
N LYS A 599 27.60 -7.76 9.88
CA LYS A 599 28.27 -8.70 8.97
C LYS A 599 29.80 -8.64 9.02
N GLY A 600 30.39 -7.90 9.96
CA GLY A 600 31.84 -7.73 10.09
C GLY A 600 32.50 -6.96 8.94
N LYS A 601 31.71 -6.28 8.09
CA LYS A 601 32.24 -5.48 6.99
C LYS A 601 32.65 -4.10 7.50
N ARG A 602 33.86 -3.64 7.16
CA ARG A 602 34.27 -2.25 7.41
C ARG A 602 33.38 -1.31 6.62
N VAL A 603 32.53 -0.56 7.32
CA VAL A 603 31.72 0.51 6.73
C VAL A 603 32.60 1.76 6.59
N LYS A 604 32.61 2.40 5.41
CA LYS A 604 33.18 3.75 5.29
C LYS A 604 32.34 4.69 6.15
N LEU A 605 32.94 5.29 7.17
CA LEU A 605 32.27 6.28 8.03
C LEU A 605 31.87 7.50 7.17
N GLY A 606 30.60 7.58 6.78
CA GLY A 606 30.02 8.84 6.32
C GLY A 606 29.81 9.77 7.52
N VAL A 607 30.11 11.04 7.31
CA VAL A 607 30.29 12.05 8.35
C VAL A 607 28.99 12.30 9.13
N VAL A 608 28.90 11.80 10.36
CA VAL A 608 28.11 12.51 11.39
C VAL A 608 28.76 13.89 11.51
N PRO A 609 28.04 15.02 11.36
CA PRO A 609 28.66 16.33 11.41
C PRO A 609 29.50 16.44 12.67
N TRP A 610 30.81 16.66 12.49
CA TRP A 610 31.80 16.47 13.56
C TRP A 610 31.46 17.30 14.82
N TYR A 611 30.77 18.44 14.62
CA TYR A 611 30.32 19.33 15.68
C TYR A 611 29.28 18.68 16.61
N MET A 612 28.41 17.79 16.14
CA MET A 612 27.43 17.10 16.99
C MET A 612 28.12 16.09 17.92
N LYS A 613 29.10 15.35 17.41
CA LYS A 613 29.92 14.43 18.21
C LYS A 613 30.76 15.19 19.23
N LEU A 614 31.34 16.33 18.84
CA LEU A 614 32.14 17.16 19.73
C LEU A 614 31.28 17.77 20.85
N ASN A 615 30.07 18.25 20.54
CA ASN A 615 29.20 18.88 21.54
C ASN A 615 28.75 17.91 22.63
N ASN A 616 28.27 16.72 22.25
CA ASN A 616 27.84 15.71 23.23
C ASN A 616 29.02 15.19 24.08
N LYS A 617 30.20 15.05 23.47
CA LYS A 617 31.40 14.62 24.17
C LYS A 617 31.92 15.70 25.13
N LEU A 618 31.87 16.97 24.73
CA LEU A 618 32.24 18.11 25.58
C LEU A 618 31.26 18.32 26.73
N GLN A 619 29.95 18.14 26.53
CA GLN A 619 28.95 18.20 27.62
C GLN A 619 29.15 17.10 28.68
N ARG A 620 29.60 15.91 28.26
CA ARG A 620 29.88 14.81 29.19
C ARG A 620 31.20 14.98 29.95
N LEU A 621 32.19 15.63 29.33
CA LEU A 621 33.55 15.75 29.88
C LEU A 621 33.78 17.04 30.68
N LEU A 622 32.98 18.08 30.45
CA LEU A 622 33.14 19.39 31.08
C LEU A 622 32.02 19.65 32.08
N SER A 623 32.35 20.31 33.20
CA SER A 623 31.33 20.83 34.10
C SER A 623 30.48 21.90 33.39
N GLU A 624 29.22 22.02 33.80
CA GLU A 624 28.22 22.89 33.15
C GLU A 624 28.69 24.36 33.04
N LYS A 625 29.42 24.84 34.06
CA LYS A 625 30.02 26.18 34.12
C LYS A 625 31.12 26.36 33.07
N THR A 626 31.96 25.34 32.89
CA THR A 626 33.09 25.33 31.94
C THR A 626 32.60 25.21 30.50
N TYR A 627 31.63 24.32 30.26
CA TYR A 627 31.00 24.16 28.95
C TYR A 627 30.28 25.46 28.50
N SER A 628 29.55 26.11 29.42
CA SER A 628 28.86 27.38 29.14
C SER A 628 29.81 28.55 28.88
N ALA A 629 30.99 28.57 29.52
CA ALA A 629 32.04 29.56 29.25
C ALA A 629 32.65 29.35 27.86
N LEU A 630 32.89 28.09 27.47
CA LEU A 630 33.43 27.69 26.18
C LEU A 630 32.47 28.05 25.03
N LEU A 631 31.16 27.85 25.23
CA LEU A 631 30.12 28.30 24.29
C LEU A 631 30.03 29.83 24.18
N ARG A 632 30.21 30.56 25.28
CA ARG A 632 30.25 32.03 25.26
C ARG A 632 31.44 32.57 24.48
N VAL A 633 32.62 31.99 24.67
CA VAL A 633 33.83 32.34 23.89
C VAL A 633 33.64 32.01 22.41
N LYS A 634 33.12 30.82 22.09
CA LYS A 634 32.80 30.41 20.71
C LYS A 634 31.83 31.37 20.03
N ARG A 635 30.73 31.76 20.70
CA ARG A 635 29.75 32.73 20.17
C ARG A 635 30.33 34.13 19.96
N LYS A 636 31.31 34.52 20.78
CA LYS A 636 32.00 35.82 20.66
C LYS A 636 32.96 35.86 19.46
N ILE A 637 33.53 34.72 19.08
CA ILE A 637 34.50 34.59 17.98
C ILE A 637 33.80 34.31 16.64
N LEU A 638 32.75 33.47 16.63
CA LEU A 638 32.14 32.96 15.40
C LEU A 638 30.72 33.50 15.14
N GLY A 639 30.16 34.31 16.04
CA GLY A 639 28.80 34.83 15.95
C GLY A 639 27.71 33.81 16.34
N PRO A 640 26.43 34.22 16.38
CA PRO A 640 25.32 33.40 16.88
C PRO A 640 24.73 32.41 15.87
N ARG A 641 25.20 32.36 14.62
CA ARG A 641 24.64 31.46 13.59
C ARG A 641 25.54 30.25 13.38
N ASP A 642 24.98 29.07 13.63
CA ASP A 642 25.50 27.79 13.19
C ASP A 642 25.56 27.80 11.64
N LEU A 643 26.76 27.66 11.08
CA LEU A 643 26.95 27.46 9.65
C LEU A 643 27.21 25.99 9.35
N LYS A 644 26.57 25.57 8.25
CA LYS A 644 26.48 24.24 7.63
C LYS A 644 27.76 23.42 7.64
#